data_AF-A0A7T3DGJ2-F1
#
_entry.id   AF-A0A7T3DGJ2-F1
#
_cell.length_a   1.000
_cell.length_b   1.000
_cell.length_c   1.000
_cell.angle_alpha   90.00
_cell.angle_beta   90.00
_cell.angle_gamma   90.00
#
_symmetry.space_group_name_H-M   'P 1'
#
loop_
_entity.id
_entity.type
_entity.pdbx_description
1 polymer ?
#
loop_
_entity_poly.entity_id
_entity_poly.type
_entity_poly.pdbx_seq_one_letter_code
_entity_poly.pdbx_strand_id
1 'polypeptide(L)'
;MSASSSPKLIQPLQPAQGGGGSGDSALRLALLGNPNCGKTALFNLLTGARQKVANYAGVTVERKEGWLSTASGRRVRVLDLPGTYSLHAHSEDERITRDIVSGRHAREAPPELLVCVTDATHLRLNLRLVLEAQRLGLPMLLVLNMSDMARRQGIDIDREALSRALGMPVLSTVGVRQDGARELLQWLDGPEARALAAPQLQAPARPGDAREQVLALHQQVARIMADCVKEPVADTRRDDRIDAVVLHPLWGMLLLAATLFLMFQAVFSWAQPLMDGIEGGVSAVSALVNEHMPEGALRSLLADGVIAGTGAVLVFLPQILILFLFILALEDSGYLPRAAFLLDRIMGKVGLSGRSFIPLLSSFACAVPGIMATRSITSWRDRLVTIMIAPLMTCSARLPVYALLISAFIPERTVGGIFNLQGLVLFALYVAGIASAMAVAGVAKLVGRSAGPTPLLMELPSYRWPSPRSLALGLYERAMIFLRRVGGIILTVSIVLWFLASYPAPPDGVTEAAIRYSFAGRIGGWLEVVLAPIGFNWQIAIALVPGMAAREVAVSAMGTVYALSAASDEAMAEQLGPLIAHTWSLATALSLLAWFVFAPQCISSLAAVRRETNGWRYPLLMTGYLFALAYLASFITYRVALALGAG
;
A
#
# COMPACT_ATOMS: atom_id res chain seq x y z
N MET A 1 -50.48 42.33 -6.17
CA MET A 1 -50.45 41.00 -5.50
C MET A 1 -49.15 40.31 -5.90
N SER A 2 -48.50 39.68 -4.91
CA SER A 2 -47.25 38.91 -4.98
C SER A 2 -45.94 39.71 -5.11
N ALA A 3 -45.23 39.79 -3.98
CA ALA A 3 -43.85 40.23 -3.88
C ALA A 3 -42.95 39.05 -3.47
N SER A 4 -41.77 39.05 -4.08
CA SER A 4 -40.55 38.28 -3.82
C SER A 4 -40.23 37.95 -2.35
N SER A 5 -39.78 36.71 -2.08
CA SER A 5 -38.86 36.43 -0.97
C SER A 5 -38.01 35.17 -1.21
N SER A 6 -36.70 35.36 -1.28
CA SER A 6 -35.64 34.34 -1.35
C SER A 6 -35.57 33.43 -0.11
N PRO A 7 -35.08 32.19 -0.24
CA PRO A 7 -34.93 31.28 0.90
C PRO A 7 -33.76 31.69 1.81
N LYS A 8 -34.05 31.85 3.10
CA LYS A 8 -33.09 32.20 4.15
C LYS A 8 -32.04 31.11 4.34
N LEU A 9 -30.76 31.52 4.39
CA LEU A 9 -29.64 30.71 4.84
C LEU A 9 -29.87 30.21 6.28
N ILE A 10 -29.62 28.93 6.48
CA ILE A 10 -29.61 28.26 7.79
C ILE A 10 -28.34 28.71 8.55
N GLN A 11 -28.53 29.44 9.66
CA GLN A 11 -27.46 29.80 10.58
C GLN A 11 -26.92 28.56 11.34
N PRO A 12 -25.62 28.52 11.67
CA PRO A 12 -25.04 27.46 12.50
C PRO A 12 -25.54 27.58 13.95
N LEU A 13 -26.05 26.48 14.49
CA LEU A 13 -26.47 26.32 15.89
C LEU A 13 -25.34 26.71 16.84
N GLN A 14 -25.59 27.74 17.67
CA GLN A 14 -24.75 28.08 18.81
C GLN A 14 -24.78 26.97 19.88
N PRO A 15 -23.68 26.72 20.60
CA PRO A 15 -23.67 25.78 21.72
C PRO A 15 -24.52 26.32 22.87
N ALA A 16 -25.45 25.49 23.35
CA ALA A 16 -26.28 25.79 24.51
C ALA A 16 -25.40 26.05 25.74
N GLN A 17 -25.54 27.25 26.32
CA GLN A 17 -24.99 27.58 27.63
C GLN A 17 -25.73 26.79 28.72
N GLY A 18 -24.96 26.30 29.69
CA GLY A 18 -25.43 25.41 30.75
C GLY A 18 -26.44 26.05 31.68
N GLY A 19 -27.56 25.35 31.87
CA GLY A 19 -28.43 25.48 33.04
C GLY A 19 -28.05 24.42 34.07
N GLY A 20 -27.71 24.85 35.28
CA GLY A 20 -27.43 23.97 36.41
C GLY A 20 -28.67 23.19 36.83
N GLY A 21 -28.54 21.86 36.82
CA GLY A 21 -29.48 20.91 37.40
C GLY A 21 -28.71 19.64 37.75
N SER A 22 -28.53 19.38 39.04
CA SER A 22 -27.92 18.17 39.59
C SER A 22 -28.84 16.97 39.36
N GLY A 23 -28.51 16.12 38.37
CA GLY A 23 -29.20 14.86 38.09
C GLY A 23 -28.64 14.16 36.85
N ASP A 24 -27.91 13.05 37.07
CA ASP A 24 -27.56 12.00 36.10
C ASP A 24 -26.60 12.36 34.93
N SER A 25 -25.38 12.82 35.26
CA SER A 25 -24.30 12.87 34.27
C SER A 25 -23.79 11.47 33.97
N ALA A 26 -23.97 11.00 32.72
CA ALA A 26 -23.49 9.69 32.30
C ALA A 26 -21.95 9.57 32.40
N LEU A 27 -21.46 8.45 32.93
CA LEU A 27 -20.02 8.16 33.08
C LEU A 27 -19.34 8.15 31.71
N ARG A 28 -18.23 8.88 31.57
CA ARG A 28 -17.39 8.88 30.34
C ARG A 28 -16.33 7.79 30.41
N LEU A 29 -16.55 6.70 29.69
CA LEU A 29 -15.64 5.57 29.57
C LEU A 29 -14.94 5.59 28.21
N ALA A 30 -13.63 5.44 28.17
CA ALA A 30 -12.87 5.26 26.93
C ALA A 30 -12.20 3.89 26.88
N LEU A 31 -12.30 3.21 25.75
CA LEU A 31 -11.58 1.97 25.48
C LEU A 31 -10.22 2.30 24.84
N LEU A 32 -9.14 1.89 25.48
CA LEU A 32 -7.76 2.01 24.98
C LEU A 32 -7.18 0.62 24.77
N GLY A 33 -6.39 0.42 23.72
CA GLY A 33 -5.70 -0.84 23.50
C GLY A 33 -4.97 -0.88 22.16
N ASN A 34 -4.14 -1.90 21.98
CA ASN A 34 -3.41 -2.11 20.74
C ASN A 34 -4.36 -2.49 19.59
N PRO A 35 -3.97 -2.27 18.32
CA PRO A 35 -4.68 -2.87 17.20
C PRO A 35 -4.84 -4.39 17.39
N ASN A 36 -6.01 -4.91 17.02
CA ASN A 36 -6.35 -6.35 17.09
C ASN A 36 -6.45 -6.99 18.48
N CYS A 37 -6.37 -6.24 19.59
CA CYS A 37 -6.61 -6.81 20.95
C CYS A 37 -8.09 -7.15 21.24
N GLY A 38 -8.98 -7.04 20.24
CA GLY A 38 -10.41 -7.27 20.35
C GLY A 38 -11.21 -6.12 21.01
N LYS A 39 -10.62 -4.92 21.10
CA LYS A 39 -11.28 -3.68 21.55
C LYS A 39 -12.62 -3.42 20.84
N THR A 40 -12.65 -3.50 19.50
CA THR A 40 -13.88 -3.30 18.71
C THR A 40 -14.94 -4.38 18.98
N ALA A 41 -14.52 -5.62 19.25
CA ALA A 41 -15.44 -6.69 19.61
C ALA A 41 -16.08 -6.43 20.99
N LEU A 42 -15.27 -6.00 21.97
CA LEU A 42 -15.76 -5.61 23.29
C LEU A 42 -16.68 -4.38 23.20
N PHE A 43 -16.33 -3.38 22.38
CA PHE A 43 -17.17 -2.21 22.14
C PHE A 43 -18.56 -2.61 21.63
N ASN A 44 -18.61 -3.42 20.56
CA ASN A 44 -19.86 -3.91 19.99
C ASN A 44 -20.69 -4.73 21.00
N LEU A 45 -20.03 -5.52 21.84
CA LEU A 45 -20.68 -6.31 22.89
C LEU A 45 -21.32 -5.40 23.96
N LEU A 46 -20.66 -4.30 24.31
CA LEU A 46 -21.15 -3.36 25.32
C LEU A 46 -22.27 -2.45 24.80
N THR A 47 -22.19 -1.97 23.55
CA THR A 47 -23.12 -0.95 23.02
C THR A 47 -24.23 -1.52 22.14
N GLY A 48 -24.05 -2.72 21.60
CA GLY A 48 -24.97 -3.33 20.64
C GLY A 48 -25.28 -2.40 19.46
N ALA A 49 -26.57 -2.29 19.10
CA ALA A 49 -27.03 -1.41 18.03
C ALA A 49 -26.99 0.10 18.36
N ARG A 50 -26.72 0.49 19.62
CA ARG A 50 -26.77 1.87 20.11
C ARG A 50 -25.42 2.58 19.95
N GLN A 51 -24.86 2.51 18.74
CA GLN A 51 -23.59 3.14 18.38
C GLN A 51 -23.76 4.17 17.26
N LYS A 52 -22.93 5.22 17.32
CA LYS A 52 -22.79 6.25 16.30
C LYS A 52 -21.36 6.20 15.76
N VAL A 53 -21.25 6.06 14.45
CA VAL A 53 -19.99 6.12 13.72
C VAL A 53 -19.93 7.47 13.00
N ALA A 54 -18.89 8.25 13.28
CA ALA A 54 -18.60 9.52 12.64
C ALA A 54 -17.09 9.65 12.37
N ASN A 55 -16.64 10.76 11.78
CA ASN A 55 -15.21 11.07 11.70
C ASN A 55 -14.86 12.18 12.69
N TYR A 56 -13.64 12.17 13.22
CA TYR A 56 -13.11 13.33 13.95
C TYR A 56 -12.99 14.54 13.02
N ALA A 57 -13.20 15.75 13.56
CA ALA A 57 -13.26 16.96 12.73
C ALA A 57 -11.92 17.24 12.04
N GLY A 58 -11.94 17.39 10.71
CA GLY A 58 -10.76 17.75 9.92
C GLY A 58 -9.82 16.59 9.59
N VAL A 59 -10.15 15.36 9.96
CA VAL A 59 -9.32 14.16 9.73
C VAL A 59 -10.17 12.97 9.31
N THR A 60 -9.57 11.98 8.64
CA THR A 60 -10.26 10.78 8.14
C THR A 60 -10.37 9.66 9.18
N VAL A 61 -10.09 9.95 10.46
CA VAL A 61 -10.08 8.94 11.52
C VAL A 61 -11.51 8.69 12.00
N GLU A 62 -11.90 7.42 12.02
CA GLU A 62 -13.21 6.97 12.46
C GLU A 62 -13.35 7.16 13.99
N ARG A 63 -14.47 7.75 14.40
CA ARG A 63 -14.91 7.94 15.78
C ARG A 63 -16.12 7.04 16.02
N LYS A 64 -15.98 6.05 16.91
CA LYS A 64 -17.09 5.20 17.35
C LYS A 64 -17.45 5.53 18.78
N GLU A 65 -18.71 5.86 18.98
CA GLU A 65 -19.29 6.17 20.27
C GLU A 65 -20.54 5.35 20.46
N GLY A 66 -20.79 4.84 21.66
CA GLY A 66 -22.04 4.16 21.96
C GLY A 66 -22.45 4.36 23.40
N TRP A 67 -23.67 3.91 23.68
CA TRP A 67 -24.28 4.05 24.99
C TRP A 67 -24.62 2.67 25.54
N LEU A 68 -24.27 2.45 26.81
CA LEU A 68 -24.70 1.29 27.56
C LEU A 68 -25.44 1.73 28.83
N SER A 69 -26.38 0.88 29.24
CA SER A 69 -27.09 0.99 30.51
C SER A 69 -26.74 -0.26 31.31
N THR A 70 -26.20 -0.08 32.50
CA THR A 70 -25.88 -1.20 33.39
C THR A 70 -27.15 -1.74 34.06
N ALA A 71 -27.05 -2.88 34.75
CA ALA A 71 -28.19 -3.47 35.45
C ALA A 71 -28.70 -2.57 36.59
N SER A 72 -27.82 -1.77 37.20
CA SER A 72 -28.21 -0.77 38.21
C SER A 72 -28.85 0.51 37.62
N GLY A 73 -29.06 0.58 36.31
CA GLY A 73 -29.66 1.73 35.63
C GLY A 73 -28.67 2.86 35.30
N ARG A 74 -27.38 2.70 35.62
CA ARG A 74 -26.34 3.70 35.33
C ARG A 74 -26.14 3.84 33.83
N ARG A 75 -26.16 5.08 33.33
CA ARG A 75 -25.80 5.39 31.94
C ARG A 75 -24.29 5.58 31.80
N VAL A 76 -23.70 4.89 30.83
CA VAL A 76 -22.27 5.02 30.50
C VAL A 76 -22.14 5.33 29.00
N ARG A 77 -21.38 6.38 28.71
CA ARG A 77 -20.96 6.74 27.35
C ARG A 77 -19.63 6.06 27.08
N VAL A 78 -19.59 5.16 26.10
CA VAL A 78 -18.39 4.44 25.69
C VAL A 78 -17.83 5.07 24.43
N LEU A 79 -16.59 5.51 24.50
CA LEU A 79 -15.81 5.97 23.36
C LEU A 79 -14.78 4.92 22.98
N ASP A 80 -14.82 4.46 21.74
CA ASP A 80 -13.78 3.59 21.20
C ASP A 80 -12.63 4.44 20.65
N LEU A 81 -11.48 4.43 21.33
CA LEU A 81 -10.31 5.15 20.84
C LEU A 81 -9.64 4.38 19.71
N PRO A 82 -9.06 5.04 18.70
CA PRO A 82 -8.21 4.38 17.71
C PRO A 82 -7.12 3.53 18.38
N GLY A 83 -6.87 2.34 17.84
CA GLY A 83 -5.87 1.43 18.38
C GLY A 83 -4.47 2.03 18.29
N THR A 84 -3.69 1.92 19.36
CA THR A 84 -2.35 2.53 19.45
C THR A 84 -1.38 1.58 20.13
N TYR A 85 -0.10 1.61 19.76
CA TYR A 85 0.95 0.85 20.46
C TYR A 85 1.68 1.68 21.52
N SER A 86 1.56 3.02 21.47
CA SER A 86 2.22 3.94 22.39
C SER A 86 1.54 5.31 22.38
N LEU A 87 1.57 6.00 23.52
CA LEU A 87 1.11 7.39 23.60
C LEU A 87 2.06 8.39 22.92
N HIS A 88 3.22 7.93 22.44
CA HIS A 88 4.04 8.65 21.48
C HIS A 88 3.43 8.54 20.08
N ALA A 89 2.59 9.51 19.72
CA ALA A 89 1.85 9.46 18.46
C ALA A 89 2.74 9.62 17.22
N HIS A 90 2.66 8.64 16.31
CA HIS A 90 3.31 8.62 15.00
C HIS A 90 2.29 8.56 13.84
N SER A 91 1.06 8.16 14.12
CA SER A 91 -0.07 8.26 13.21
C SER A 91 -1.11 9.29 13.69
N GLU A 92 -2.02 9.67 12.78
CA GLU A 92 -3.14 10.56 13.13
C GLU A 92 -4.07 9.89 14.17
N ASP A 93 -4.34 8.60 14.00
CA ASP A 93 -5.08 7.75 14.93
C ASP A 93 -4.49 7.80 16.34
N GLU A 94 -3.17 7.60 16.45
CA GLU A 94 -2.45 7.65 17.73
C GLU A 94 -2.44 9.06 18.33
N ARG A 95 -2.39 10.11 17.48
CA ARG A 95 -2.42 11.50 17.91
C ARG A 95 -3.74 11.83 18.58
N ILE A 96 -4.85 11.42 17.96
CA ILE A 96 -6.19 11.60 18.52
C ILE A 96 -6.34 10.85 19.84
N THR A 97 -5.92 9.57 19.88
CA THR A 97 -5.94 8.77 21.11
C THR A 97 -5.18 9.46 22.23
N ARG A 98 -3.92 9.88 21.98
CA ARG A 98 -3.09 10.62 22.94
C ARG A 98 -3.75 11.91 23.40
N ASP A 99 -4.25 12.73 22.48
CA ASP A 99 -4.79 14.05 22.79
C ASP A 99 -6.08 13.94 23.62
N ILE A 100 -6.90 12.90 23.40
CA ILE A 100 -8.10 12.63 24.21
C ILE A 100 -7.71 12.17 25.62
N VAL A 101 -6.84 11.17 25.75
CA VAL A 101 -6.46 10.65 27.09
C VAL A 101 -5.62 11.64 27.91
N SER A 102 -4.88 12.54 27.25
CA SER A 102 -4.13 13.60 27.92
C SER A 102 -4.93 14.89 28.17
N GLY A 103 -6.23 14.92 27.78
CA GLY A 103 -7.10 16.09 27.95
C GLY A 103 -6.74 17.29 27.08
N ARG A 104 -5.94 17.11 26.02
CA ARG A 104 -5.51 18.17 25.08
C ARG A 104 -6.45 18.33 23.88
N HIS A 105 -7.38 17.40 23.68
CA HIS A 105 -8.29 17.43 22.55
C HIS A 105 -9.34 18.55 22.69
N ALA A 106 -9.46 19.40 21.66
CA ALA A 106 -10.25 20.64 21.74
C ALA A 106 -11.77 20.45 21.96
N ARG A 107 -12.32 19.27 21.64
CA ARG A 107 -13.78 19.00 21.68
C ARG A 107 -14.19 17.82 22.55
N GLU A 108 -13.24 17.05 23.07
CA GLU A 108 -13.53 15.83 23.81
C GLU A 108 -12.94 15.99 25.21
N ALA A 109 -13.78 15.89 26.23
CA ALA A 109 -13.33 15.92 27.62
C ALA A 109 -12.54 14.63 27.94
N PRO A 110 -11.58 14.68 28.88
CA PRO A 110 -10.87 13.48 29.30
C PRO A 110 -11.84 12.43 29.87
N PRO A 111 -11.55 11.13 29.67
CA PRO A 111 -12.37 10.06 30.22
C PRO A 111 -12.29 10.04 31.75
N GLU A 112 -13.39 9.66 32.40
CA GLU A 112 -13.46 9.43 33.85
C GLU A 112 -12.98 8.02 34.21
N LEU A 113 -13.08 7.10 33.26
CA LEU A 113 -12.54 5.75 33.35
C LEU A 113 -11.89 5.35 32.03
N LEU A 114 -10.64 4.91 32.12
CA LEU A 114 -9.90 4.36 30.99
C LEU A 114 -9.85 2.83 31.11
N VAL A 115 -10.53 2.13 30.20
CA VAL A 115 -10.53 0.67 30.14
C VAL A 115 -9.48 0.23 29.12
N CYS A 116 -8.39 -0.33 29.63
CA CYS A 116 -7.29 -0.86 28.84
C CYS A 116 -7.60 -2.29 28.41
N VAL A 117 -8.02 -2.46 27.16
CA VAL A 117 -8.26 -3.76 26.54
C VAL A 117 -6.93 -4.32 26.04
N THR A 118 -6.58 -5.51 26.54
CA THR A 118 -5.32 -6.17 26.23
C THR A 118 -5.57 -7.59 25.76
N ASP A 119 -4.76 -8.06 24.82
CA ASP A 119 -4.78 -9.45 24.37
C ASP A 119 -3.99 -10.31 25.35
N ALA A 120 -4.66 -11.26 26.01
CA ALA A 120 -4.04 -12.17 26.96
C ALA A 120 -2.99 -13.08 26.32
N THR A 121 -3.03 -13.30 25.01
CA THR A 121 -2.01 -14.10 24.29
C THR A 121 -0.73 -13.32 24.01
N HIS A 122 -0.81 -11.99 23.96
CA HIS A 122 0.32 -11.08 23.67
C HIS A 122 0.45 -9.99 24.75
N LEU A 123 0.40 -10.38 26.03
CA LEU A 123 0.28 -9.44 27.15
C LEU A 123 1.49 -8.48 27.25
N ARG A 124 2.71 -8.95 26.94
CA ARG A 124 3.95 -8.16 26.99
C ARG A 124 3.87 -6.88 26.16
N LEU A 125 3.39 -6.97 24.93
CA LEU A 125 3.26 -5.83 24.02
C LEU A 125 2.20 -4.84 24.50
N ASN A 126 1.09 -5.35 25.02
CA ASN A 126 -0.05 -4.55 25.48
C ASN A 126 0.26 -3.81 26.79
N LEU A 127 0.98 -4.45 27.73
CA LEU A 127 1.32 -3.85 29.03
C LEU A 127 2.15 -2.58 28.91
N ARG A 128 2.95 -2.44 27.85
CA ARG A 128 3.71 -1.20 27.61
C ARG A 128 2.78 0.01 27.50
N LEU A 129 1.73 -0.08 26.70
CA LEU A 129 0.75 0.99 26.54
C LEU A 129 0.02 1.29 27.85
N VAL A 130 -0.31 0.24 28.62
CA VAL A 130 -0.96 0.37 29.93
C VAL A 130 -0.10 1.17 30.90
N LEU A 131 1.20 0.83 31.00
CA LEU A 131 2.13 1.55 31.88
C LEU A 131 2.37 3.00 31.42
N GLU A 132 2.38 3.25 30.11
CA GLU A 132 2.44 4.61 29.57
C GLU A 132 1.18 5.43 29.96
N ALA A 133 -0.01 4.83 29.82
CA ALA A 133 -1.27 5.47 30.19
C ALA A 133 -1.43 5.67 31.70
N GLN A 134 -0.88 4.77 32.52
CA GLN A 134 -0.89 4.87 33.98
C GLN A 134 -0.23 6.15 34.49
N ARG A 135 0.78 6.66 33.78
CA ARG A 135 1.44 7.93 34.12
C ARG A 135 0.56 9.16 33.94
N LEU A 136 -0.59 9.04 33.26
CA LEU A 136 -1.55 10.15 33.11
C LEU A 136 -2.34 10.40 34.41
N GLY A 137 -2.33 9.45 35.35
CA GLY A 137 -3.08 9.56 36.61
C GLY A 137 -4.59 9.37 36.45
N LEU A 138 -5.05 8.83 35.32
CA LEU A 138 -6.46 8.52 35.10
C LEU A 138 -6.86 7.26 35.90
N PRO A 139 -8.11 7.17 36.38
CA PRO A 139 -8.64 5.91 36.87
C PRO A 139 -8.66 4.88 35.75
N MET A 140 -8.02 3.74 36.00
CA MET A 140 -7.78 2.71 34.98
C MET A 140 -8.29 1.35 35.41
N LEU A 141 -8.72 0.59 34.41
CA LEU A 141 -9.13 -0.80 34.54
C LEU A 141 -8.47 -1.61 33.43
N LEU A 142 -7.82 -2.72 33.78
CA LEU A 142 -7.25 -3.64 32.79
C LEU A 142 -8.27 -4.73 32.45
N VAL A 143 -8.49 -4.94 31.15
CA VAL A 143 -9.31 -6.03 30.63
C VAL A 143 -8.44 -6.98 29.84
N LEU A 144 -8.29 -8.21 30.34
CA LEU A 144 -7.65 -9.32 29.67
C LEU A 144 -8.65 -9.99 28.71
N ASN A 145 -8.59 -9.63 27.43
CA ASN A 145 -9.42 -10.21 26.39
C ASN A 145 -8.76 -11.47 25.80
N MET A 146 -9.53 -12.31 25.11
CA MET A 146 -9.08 -13.59 24.55
C MET A 146 -8.48 -14.55 25.60
N SER A 147 -8.95 -14.46 26.86
CA SER A 147 -8.46 -15.28 27.97
C SER A 147 -8.66 -16.79 27.74
N ASP A 148 -9.63 -17.19 26.93
CA ASP A 148 -9.85 -18.58 26.54
C ASP A 148 -8.80 -19.10 25.54
N MET A 149 -8.34 -18.25 24.62
CA MET A 149 -7.22 -18.58 23.73
C MET A 149 -5.90 -18.68 24.49
N ALA A 150 -5.63 -17.76 25.42
CA ALA A 150 -4.43 -17.80 26.26
C ALA A 150 -4.33 -19.12 27.04
N ARG A 151 -5.43 -19.55 27.67
CA ARG A 151 -5.50 -20.86 28.36
C ARG A 151 -5.28 -22.03 27.41
N ARG A 152 -5.84 -22.00 26.20
CA ARG A 152 -5.62 -23.05 25.17
C ARG A 152 -4.17 -23.11 24.71
N GLN A 153 -3.47 -21.98 24.70
CA GLN A 153 -2.04 -21.90 24.39
C GLN A 153 -1.16 -22.27 25.58
N GLY A 154 -1.74 -22.57 26.75
CA GLY A 154 -1.01 -22.91 27.97
C GLY A 154 -0.42 -21.70 28.70
N ILE A 155 -0.85 -20.48 28.36
CA ILE A 155 -0.45 -19.25 29.05
C ILE A 155 -1.32 -19.12 30.31
N ASP A 156 -0.67 -19.16 31.47
CA ASP A 156 -1.31 -18.98 32.77
C ASP A 156 -0.97 -17.60 33.34
N ILE A 157 -2.00 -16.78 33.59
CA ILE A 157 -1.87 -15.39 34.04
C ILE A 157 -2.44 -15.29 35.45
N ASP A 158 -1.59 -14.97 36.41
CA ASP A 158 -2.01 -14.65 37.78
C ASP A 158 -2.58 -13.23 37.82
N ARG A 159 -3.91 -13.15 37.80
CA ARG A 159 -4.65 -11.89 37.79
C ARG A 159 -4.51 -11.11 39.08
N GLU A 160 -4.38 -11.78 40.22
CA GLU A 160 -4.24 -11.11 41.52
C GLU A 160 -2.84 -10.54 41.69
N ALA A 161 -1.81 -11.28 41.27
CA ALA A 161 -0.45 -10.74 41.19
C ALA A 161 -0.38 -9.55 40.22
N LEU A 162 -0.99 -9.66 39.03
CA LEU A 162 -0.99 -8.60 38.04
C LEU A 162 -1.74 -7.35 38.53
N SER A 163 -2.88 -7.52 39.21
CA SER A 163 -3.65 -6.43 39.84
C SER A 163 -2.82 -5.71 40.90
N ARG A 164 -2.10 -6.45 41.75
CA ARG A 164 -1.20 -5.86 42.76
C ARG A 164 0.00 -5.14 42.14
N ALA A 165 0.62 -5.74 41.12
CA ALA A 165 1.78 -5.17 40.45
C ALA A 165 1.46 -3.88 39.67
N LEU A 166 0.28 -3.81 39.07
CA LEU A 166 -0.20 -2.64 38.35
C LEU A 166 -0.92 -1.64 39.26
N GLY A 167 -1.39 -2.03 40.44
CA GLY A 167 -2.18 -1.15 41.31
C GLY A 167 -3.52 -0.73 40.69
N MET A 168 -4.11 -1.58 39.83
CA MET A 168 -5.42 -1.34 39.20
C MET A 168 -6.19 -2.65 39.07
N PRO A 169 -7.53 -2.64 39.02
CA PRO A 169 -8.30 -3.87 38.90
C PRO A 169 -8.09 -4.52 37.52
N VAL A 170 -8.01 -5.86 37.51
CA VAL A 170 -7.76 -6.68 36.32
C VAL A 170 -8.92 -7.65 36.14
N LEU A 171 -9.68 -7.49 35.07
CA LEU A 171 -10.84 -8.32 34.73
C LEU A 171 -10.56 -9.17 33.48
N SER A 172 -11.36 -10.22 33.27
CA SER A 172 -11.25 -11.08 32.09
C SER A 172 -12.50 -10.96 31.22
N THR A 173 -12.32 -10.93 29.90
CA THR A 173 -13.44 -10.88 28.95
C THR A 173 -13.21 -11.80 27.77
N VAL A 174 -14.30 -12.21 27.12
CA VAL A 174 -14.27 -12.94 25.84
C VAL A 174 -15.19 -12.22 24.85
N GLY A 175 -14.67 -11.27 24.08
CA GLY A 175 -15.48 -10.40 23.22
C GLY A 175 -16.35 -11.08 22.15
N VAL A 176 -16.14 -12.37 21.88
CA VAL A 176 -16.92 -13.17 20.90
C VAL A 176 -18.13 -13.88 21.55
N ARG A 177 -18.16 -14.01 22.87
CA ARG A 177 -19.29 -14.65 23.60
C ARG A 177 -20.29 -13.60 24.06
N GLN A 178 -21.59 -13.93 23.99
CA GLN A 178 -22.66 -13.02 24.41
C GLN A 178 -22.57 -12.61 25.89
N ASP A 179 -22.13 -13.50 26.77
CA ASP A 179 -21.89 -13.19 28.20
C ASP A 179 -20.46 -12.71 28.50
N GLY A 180 -19.67 -12.44 27.47
CA GLY A 180 -18.23 -12.23 27.55
C GLY A 180 -17.78 -10.97 28.30
N ALA A 181 -18.67 -10.02 28.58
CA ALA A 181 -18.40 -8.76 29.29
C ALA A 181 -19.06 -8.69 30.68
N ARG A 182 -19.61 -9.80 31.20
CA ARG A 182 -20.37 -9.82 32.45
C ARG A 182 -19.59 -9.28 33.66
N GLU A 183 -18.31 -9.66 33.78
CA GLU A 183 -17.44 -9.22 34.89
C GLU A 183 -17.23 -7.69 34.86
N LEU A 184 -17.02 -7.12 33.66
CA LEU A 184 -16.90 -5.68 33.47
C LEU A 184 -18.19 -4.93 33.83
N LEU A 185 -19.34 -5.45 33.41
CA LEU A 185 -20.65 -4.85 33.74
C LEU A 185 -20.92 -4.88 35.25
N GLN A 186 -20.58 -5.98 35.92
CA GLN A 186 -20.69 -6.10 37.37
C GLN A 186 -19.77 -5.12 38.11
N TRP A 187 -18.53 -4.94 37.63
CA TRP A 187 -17.59 -3.99 38.22
C TRP A 187 -18.08 -2.53 38.06
N LEU A 188 -18.65 -2.17 36.90
CA LEU A 188 -19.23 -0.83 36.66
C LEU A 188 -20.39 -0.48 37.59
N ASP A 189 -21.10 -1.49 38.09
CA ASP A 189 -22.16 -1.36 39.10
C ASP A 189 -21.64 -1.36 40.54
N GLY A 190 -20.38 -1.77 40.74
CA GLY A 190 -19.73 -1.89 42.04
C GLY A 190 -19.38 -0.56 42.72
N PRO A 191 -19.04 -0.61 44.02
CA PRO A 191 -18.71 0.59 44.81
C PRO A 191 -17.46 1.31 44.29
N GLU A 192 -16.46 0.58 43.79
CA GLU A 192 -15.23 1.14 43.22
C GLU A 192 -15.52 2.05 42.02
N ALA A 193 -16.37 1.60 41.09
CA ALA A 193 -16.77 2.39 39.92
C ALA A 193 -17.65 3.60 40.28
N ARG A 194 -18.32 3.56 41.43
CA ARG A 194 -19.13 4.69 41.95
C ARG A 194 -18.27 5.71 42.70
N ALA A 195 -17.15 5.28 43.27
CA ALA A 195 -16.19 6.12 43.98
C ALA A 195 -15.15 6.78 43.06
N LEU A 196 -15.24 6.60 41.74
CA LEU A 196 -14.34 7.23 40.78
C LEU A 196 -14.36 8.76 40.93
N ALA A 197 -13.23 9.33 41.32
CA ALA A 197 -13.06 10.78 41.41
C ALA A 197 -12.89 11.40 40.02
N ALA A 198 -13.13 12.71 39.91
CA ALA A 198 -12.84 13.44 38.69
C ALA A 198 -11.35 13.28 38.32
N PRO A 199 -11.01 13.07 37.03
CA PRO A 199 -9.65 12.78 36.60
C PRO A 199 -8.70 13.93 36.95
N GLN A 200 -7.68 13.65 37.77
CA GLN A 200 -6.57 14.55 38.05
C GLN A 200 -5.42 14.22 37.09
N LEU A 201 -5.48 14.83 35.90
CA LEU A 201 -4.43 14.64 34.89
C LEU A 201 -3.09 15.13 35.42
N GLN A 202 -2.10 14.23 35.46
CA GLN A 202 -0.73 14.61 35.80
C GLN A 202 -0.07 15.32 34.61
N ALA A 203 0.70 16.36 34.90
CA ALA A 203 1.51 17.02 33.88
C ALA A 203 2.51 16.00 33.31
N PRO A 204 2.68 15.92 31.98
CA PRO A 204 3.64 15.00 31.39
C PRO A 204 5.03 15.28 31.96
N ALA A 205 5.73 14.21 32.35
CA ALA A 205 7.12 14.31 32.80
C ALA A 205 7.94 15.13 31.79
N ARG A 206 8.87 15.96 32.30
CA ARG A 206 9.80 16.71 31.45
C ARG A 206 10.45 15.75 30.45
N PRO A 207 10.70 16.18 29.19
CA PRO A 207 11.40 15.35 28.23
C PRO A 207 12.86 15.16 28.69
N GLY A 208 13.09 14.19 29.55
CA GLY A 208 14.40 13.54 29.69
C GLY A 208 14.65 12.62 28.50
N ASP A 209 15.83 11.99 28.45
CA ASP A 209 16.22 11.10 27.35
C ASP A 209 15.13 10.04 27.09
N ALA A 210 14.35 10.23 26.03
CA ALA A 210 13.22 9.37 25.67
C ALA A 210 13.64 7.89 25.56
N ARG A 211 14.91 7.65 25.24
CA ARG A 211 15.51 6.31 25.16
C ARG A 211 15.61 5.62 26.52
N GLU A 212 16.01 6.35 27.57
CA GLU A 212 16.14 5.79 28.92
C GLU A 212 14.76 5.44 29.50
N GLN A 213 13.76 6.29 29.26
CA GLN A 213 12.38 6.05 29.68
C GLN A 213 11.78 4.81 29.00
N VAL A 214 12.06 4.61 27.71
CA VAL A 214 11.64 3.42 26.97
C VAL A 214 12.31 2.17 27.54
N LEU A 215 13.63 2.21 27.79
CA LEU A 215 14.35 1.10 28.41
C LEU A 215 13.80 0.74 29.80
N ALA A 216 13.50 1.73 30.63
CA ALA A 216 12.92 1.52 31.95
C ALA A 216 11.53 0.87 31.87
N LEU A 217 10.67 1.31 30.93
CA LEU A 217 9.38 0.67 30.68
C LEU A 217 9.53 -0.79 30.24
N HIS A 218 10.46 -1.09 29.33
CA HIS A 218 10.72 -2.46 28.90
C HIS A 218 11.18 -3.36 30.06
N GLN A 219 12.04 -2.86 30.94
CA GLN A 219 12.47 -3.59 32.13
C GLN A 219 11.31 -3.82 33.12
N GLN A 220 10.46 -2.82 33.32
CA GLN A 220 9.28 -2.94 34.19
C GLN A 220 8.29 -3.99 33.66
N VAL A 221 7.98 -3.96 32.35
CA VAL A 221 7.14 -4.98 31.70
C VAL A 221 7.77 -6.37 31.88
N ALA A 222 9.08 -6.50 31.67
CA ALA A 222 9.76 -7.79 31.82
C ALA A 222 9.64 -8.36 33.24
N ARG A 223 9.75 -7.52 34.28
CA ARG A 223 9.56 -7.92 35.68
C ARG A 223 8.12 -8.37 35.94
N ILE A 224 7.13 -7.56 35.56
CA ILE A 224 5.71 -7.89 35.74
C ILE A 224 5.35 -9.21 35.03
N MET A 225 5.84 -9.40 33.80
CA MET A 225 5.64 -10.64 33.05
C MET A 225 6.25 -11.85 33.76
N ALA A 226 7.47 -11.72 34.30
CA ALA A 226 8.13 -12.81 35.02
C ALA A 226 7.41 -13.20 36.32
N ASP A 227 6.85 -12.22 37.02
CA ASP A 227 6.17 -12.45 38.30
C ASP A 227 4.72 -12.93 38.13
N CYS A 228 4.04 -12.51 37.06
CA CYS A 228 2.59 -12.68 36.92
C CYS A 228 2.17 -13.64 35.79
N VAL A 229 3.06 -14.02 34.88
CA VAL A 229 2.71 -14.83 33.71
C VAL A 229 3.62 -16.04 33.58
N LYS A 230 3.02 -17.23 33.53
CA LYS A 230 3.69 -18.47 33.14
C LYS A 230 3.35 -18.76 31.69
N GLU A 231 4.29 -18.46 30.80
CA GLU A 231 4.20 -18.87 29.40
C GLU A 231 4.75 -20.30 29.26
N PRO A 232 4.14 -21.15 28.42
CA PRO A 232 4.75 -22.43 28.08
C PRO A 232 6.08 -22.14 27.40
N VAL A 233 7.13 -22.88 27.77
CA VAL A 233 8.42 -22.79 27.09
C VAL A 233 8.20 -23.22 25.64
N ALA A 234 8.04 -22.25 24.74
CA ALA A 234 8.07 -22.53 23.31
C ALA A 234 9.47 -23.06 22.99
N ASP A 235 9.57 -24.21 22.33
CA ASP A 235 10.85 -24.70 21.83
C ASP A 235 11.27 -23.85 20.63
N THR A 236 11.86 -22.68 20.90
CA THR A 236 12.34 -21.74 19.89
C THR A 236 13.62 -22.21 19.21
N ARG A 237 14.22 -23.33 19.63
CA ARG A 237 15.53 -23.77 19.15
C ARG A 237 15.59 -23.94 17.63
N ARG A 238 14.48 -24.33 16.99
CA ARG A 238 14.39 -24.42 15.53
C ARG A 238 14.33 -23.04 14.90
N ASP A 239 13.46 -22.18 15.40
CA ASP A 239 13.27 -20.80 14.91
C ASP A 239 14.57 -19.99 15.07
N ASP A 240 15.25 -20.10 16.22
CA ASP A 240 16.52 -19.46 16.52
C ASP A 240 17.65 -19.90 15.56
N ARG A 241 17.69 -21.20 15.20
CA ARG A 241 18.67 -21.72 14.23
C ARG A 241 18.41 -21.22 12.82
N ILE A 242 17.14 -21.12 12.43
CA ILE A 242 16.75 -20.59 11.12
C ILE A 242 17.06 -19.09 11.07
N ASP A 243 16.66 -18.34 12.11
CA ASP A 243 16.90 -16.90 12.23
C ASP A 243 18.40 -16.57 12.26
N ALA A 244 19.25 -17.44 12.83
CA ALA A 244 20.70 -17.28 12.76
C ALA A 244 21.25 -17.22 11.32
N VAL A 245 20.59 -17.85 10.35
CA VAL A 245 20.93 -17.78 8.92
C VAL A 245 20.15 -16.67 8.23
N VAL A 246 18.83 -16.61 8.43
CA VAL A 246 17.91 -15.70 7.73
C VAL A 246 18.13 -14.24 8.12
N LEU A 247 18.48 -13.96 9.38
CA LEU A 247 18.73 -12.60 9.88
C LEU A 247 20.22 -12.20 9.82
N HIS A 248 21.10 -13.09 9.35
CA HIS A 248 22.50 -12.76 9.23
C HIS A 248 22.71 -11.67 8.15
N PRO A 249 23.52 -10.62 8.38
CA PRO A 249 23.69 -9.51 7.45
C PRO A 249 24.11 -9.92 6.03
N LEU A 250 24.95 -10.96 5.91
CA LEU A 250 25.38 -11.51 4.63
C LEU A 250 24.47 -12.65 4.12
N TRP A 251 24.38 -13.77 4.84
CA TRP A 251 23.57 -14.93 4.42
C TRP A 251 22.09 -14.63 4.29
N GLY A 252 21.51 -13.80 5.16
CA GLY A 252 20.14 -13.34 5.04
C GLY A 252 19.92 -12.51 3.78
N MET A 253 20.88 -11.65 3.42
CA MET A 253 20.80 -10.80 2.22
C MET A 253 20.98 -11.63 0.94
N LEU A 254 21.87 -12.63 0.98
CA LEU A 254 22.07 -13.58 -0.12
C LEU A 254 20.84 -14.47 -0.31
N LEU A 255 20.28 -14.99 0.78
CA LEU A 255 19.03 -15.76 0.76
C LEU A 255 17.88 -14.91 0.21
N LEU A 256 17.75 -13.67 0.68
CA LEU A 256 16.76 -12.73 0.16
C LEU A 256 16.96 -12.53 -1.35
N ALA A 257 18.18 -12.20 -1.79
CA ALA A 257 18.49 -12.02 -3.21
C ALA A 257 18.17 -13.28 -4.03
N ALA A 258 18.48 -14.48 -3.51
CA ALA A 258 18.15 -15.75 -4.14
C ALA A 258 16.64 -16.00 -4.21
N THR A 259 15.89 -15.71 -3.15
CA THR A 259 14.42 -15.80 -3.12
C THR A 259 13.79 -14.83 -4.11
N LEU A 260 14.28 -13.58 -4.17
CA LEU A 260 13.82 -12.60 -5.15
C LEU A 260 14.14 -13.06 -6.57
N PHE A 261 15.36 -13.55 -6.80
CA PHE A 261 15.77 -14.08 -8.10
C PHE A 261 14.87 -15.23 -8.56
N LEU A 262 14.59 -16.21 -7.67
CA LEU A 262 13.68 -17.31 -7.96
C LEU A 262 12.26 -16.82 -8.27
N MET A 263 11.77 -15.86 -7.48
CA MET A 263 10.46 -15.25 -7.71
C MET A 263 10.41 -14.58 -9.09
N PHE A 264 11.40 -13.77 -9.45
CA PHE A 264 11.48 -13.14 -10.77
C PHE A 264 11.59 -14.18 -11.90
N GLN A 265 12.44 -15.20 -11.74
CA GLN A 265 12.56 -16.28 -12.70
C GLN A 265 11.22 -17.00 -12.92
N ALA A 266 10.50 -17.33 -11.85
CA ALA A 266 9.17 -17.94 -11.97
C ALA A 266 8.17 -17.00 -12.66
N VAL A 267 8.15 -15.72 -12.28
CA VAL A 267 7.27 -14.69 -12.85
C VAL A 267 7.51 -14.49 -14.35
N PHE A 268 8.75 -14.66 -14.85
CA PHE A 268 9.05 -14.52 -16.28
C PHE A 268 8.96 -15.85 -17.04
N SER A 269 9.69 -16.88 -16.59
CA SER A 269 9.77 -18.15 -17.30
C SER A 269 8.51 -19.01 -17.20
N TRP A 270 7.80 -18.98 -16.07
CA TRP A 270 6.60 -19.82 -15.89
C TRP A 270 5.32 -19.10 -16.32
N ALA A 271 5.30 -17.77 -16.28
CA ALA A 271 4.15 -17.00 -16.77
C ALA A 271 4.09 -17.00 -18.31
N GLN A 272 5.23 -16.84 -19.00
CA GLN A 272 5.29 -16.72 -20.45
C GLN A 272 4.49 -17.80 -21.23
N PRO A 273 4.68 -19.12 -21.01
CA PRO A 273 3.91 -20.11 -21.77
C PRO A 273 2.39 -20.03 -21.52
N LEU A 274 1.97 -19.56 -20.34
CA LEU A 274 0.55 -19.33 -20.04
C LEU A 274 0.03 -18.05 -20.72
N MET A 275 0.88 -17.02 -20.82
CA MET A 275 0.59 -15.78 -21.52
C MET A 275 0.40 -16.04 -23.02
N ASP A 276 1.37 -16.72 -23.64
CA ASP A 276 1.36 -17.07 -25.07
C ASP A 276 0.12 -17.91 -25.41
N GLY A 277 -0.27 -18.83 -24.51
CA GLY A 277 -1.49 -19.63 -24.68
C GLY A 277 -2.77 -18.80 -24.64
N ILE A 278 -2.85 -17.78 -23.78
CA ILE A 278 -3.99 -16.86 -23.73
C ILE A 278 -4.00 -15.97 -24.97
N GLU A 279 -2.84 -15.42 -25.36
CA GLU A 279 -2.70 -14.57 -26.54
C GLU A 279 -3.10 -15.31 -27.82
N GLY A 280 -2.61 -16.54 -28.01
CA GLY A 280 -3.01 -17.39 -29.13
C GLY A 280 -4.53 -17.66 -29.15
N GLY A 281 -5.15 -17.87 -27.98
CA GLY A 281 -6.60 -18.01 -27.85
C GLY A 281 -7.36 -16.74 -28.22
N VAL A 282 -6.90 -15.57 -27.77
CA VAL A 282 -7.49 -14.26 -28.12
C VAL A 282 -7.36 -13.98 -29.61
N SER A 283 -6.19 -14.23 -30.19
CA SER A 283 -5.92 -14.05 -31.62
C SER A 283 -6.79 -14.96 -32.48
N ALA A 284 -7.03 -16.21 -32.06
CA ALA A 284 -7.96 -17.11 -32.75
C ALA A 284 -9.41 -16.57 -32.74
N VAL A 285 -9.87 -16.04 -31.61
CA VAL A 285 -11.21 -15.43 -31.50
C VAL A 285 -11.32 -14.16 -32.34
N SER A 286 -10.27 -13.33 -32.35
CA SER A 286 -10.21 -12.12 -33.19
C SER A 286 -10.24 -12.47 -34.69
N ALA A 287 -9.49 -13.50 -35.10
CA ALA A 287 -9.49 -14.00 -36.48
C ALA A 287 -10.88 -14.50 -36.92
N LEU A 288 -11.59 -15.23 -36.06
CA LEU A 288 -12.96 -15.70 -36.34
C LEU A 288 -13.92 -14.53 -36.59
N VAL A 289 -13.83 -13.46 -35.79
CA VAL A 289 -14.63 -12.24 -36.00
C VAL A 289 -14.25 -11.56 -37.31
N ASN A 290 -12.96 -11.51 -37.63
CA ASN A 290 -12.48 -10.91 -38.87
C ASN A 290 -12.91 -11.68 -40.13
N GLU A 291 -13.03 -13.00 -40.06
CA GLU A 291 -13.43 -13.85 -41.18
C GLU A 291 -14.95 -13.86 -41.41
N HIS A 292 -15.74 -13.89 -40.33
CA HIS A 292 -17.20 -14.04 -40.42
C HIS A 292 -17.97 -12.71 -40.48
N MET A 293 -17.31 -11.58 -40.22
CA MET A 293 -17.95 -10.26 -40.17
C MET A 293 -17.46 -9.37 -41.32
N PRO A 294 -18.38 -8.68 -42.03
CA PRO A 294 -17.99 -7.73 -43.07
C PRO A 294 -17.16 -6.57 -42.47
N GLU A 295 -16.29 -5.99 -43.31
CA GLU A 295 -15.49 -4.84 -42.93
C GLU A 295 -16.38 -3.67 -42.49
N GLY A 296 -16.07 -3.09 -41.33
CA GLY A 296 -16.84 -2.01 -40.76
C GLY A 296 -16.44 -1.66 -39.33
N ALA A 297 -16.99 -0.55 -38.84
CA ALA A 297 -16.69 -0.03 -37.50
C ALA A 297 -17.01 -1.03 -36.37
N LEU A 298 -18.08 -1.83 -36.52
CA LEU A 298 -18.48 -2.82 -35.53
C LEU A 298 -17.49 -3.98 -35.45
N ARG A 299 -16.98 -4.45 -36.59
CA ARG A 299 -15.93 -5.48 -36.65
C ARG A 299 -14.66 -4.99 -35.97
N SER A 300 -14.19 -3.80 -36.31
CA SER A 300 -12.97 -3.23 -35.69
C SER A 300 -13.16 -2.95 -34.20
N LEU A 301 -14.33 -2.47 -33.76
CA LEU A 301 -14.62 -2.29 -32.33
C LEU A 301 -14.57 -3.62 -31.58
N LEU A 302 -15.14 -4.69 -32.14
CA LEU A 302 -15.15 -6.00 -31.51
C LEU A 302 -13.76 -6.64 -31.49
N ALA A 303 -13.06 -6.67 -32.62
CA ALA A 303 -11.73 -7.28 -32.75
C ALA A 303 -10.65 -6.46 -32.02
N ASP A 304 -10.48 -5.19 -32.39
CA ASP A 304 -9.36 -4.34 -31.96
C ASP A 304 -9.67 -3.58 -30.66
N GLY A 305 -10.94 -3.31 -30.36
CA GLY A 305 -11.35 -2.63 -29.13
C GLY A 305 -11.60 -3.61 -27.98
N VAL A 306 -12.59 -4.50 -28.14
CA VAL A 306 -13.11 -5.34 -27.06
C VAL A 306 -12.30 -6.62 -26.86
N ILE A 307 -12.05 -7.38 -27.93
CA ILE A 307 -11.35 -8.67 -27.85
C ILE A 307 -9.88 -8.44 -27.52
N ALA A 308 -9.18 -7.56 -28.25
CA ALA A 308 -7.81 -7.18 -27.92
C ALA A 308 -7.71 -6.55 -26.52
N GLY A 309 -8.64 -5.66 -26.15
CA GLY A 309 -8.68 -5.06 -24.81
C GLY A 309 -8.89 -6.10 -23.69
N THR A 310 -9.76 -7.09 -23.90
CA THR A 310 -9.98 -8.18 -22.93
C THR A 310 -8.77 -9.13 -22.90
N GLY A 311 -8.17 -9.41 -24.05
CA GLY A 311 -6.96 -10.21 -24.16
C GLY A 311 -5.81 -9.60 -23.37
N ALA A 312 -5.57 -8.30 -23.52
CA ALA A 312 -4.57 -7.57 -22.74
C ALA A 312 -4.78 -7.76 -21.23
N VAL A 313 -6.03 -7.75 -20.73
CA VAL A 313 -6.32 -8.01 -19.32
C VAL A 313 -5.99 -9.45 -18.94
N LEU A 314 -6.44 -10.43 -19.71
CA LEU A 314 -6.30 -11.85 -19.38
C LEU A 314 -4.85 -12.32 -19.44
N VAL A 315 -4.07 -11.81 -20.39
CA VAL A 315 -2.64 -12.12 -20.56
C VAL A 315 -1.84 -11.77 -19.31
N PHE A 316 -2.17 -10.73 -18.54
CA PHE A 316 -1.43 -10.43 -17.29
C PHE A 316 -1.80 -11.29 -16.09
N LEU A 317 -2.92 -12.01 -16.13
CA LEU A 317 -3.42 -12.73 -14.97
C LEU A 317 -2.45 -13.81 -14.46
N PRO A 318 -1.83 -14.66 -15.31
CA PRO A 318 -0.85 -15.65 -14.87
C PRO A 318 0.33 -15.03 -14.12
N GLN A 319 0.89 -13.95 -14.65
CA GLN A 319 2.03 -13.26 -14.06
C GLN A 319 1.71 -12.72 -12.66
N ILE A 320 0.54 -12.11 -12.52
CA ILE A 320 0.03 -11.58 -11.24
C ILE A 320 -0.19 -12.71 -10.24
N LEU A 321 -0.76 -13.84 -10.66
CA LEU A 321 -1.01 -14.98 -9.79
C LEU A 321 0.27 -15.63 -9.29
N ILE A 322 1.29 -15.81 -10.15
CA ILE A 322 2.58 -16.35 -9.73
C ILE A 322 3.25 -15.41 -8.72
N LEU A 323 3.24 -14.10 -8.97
CA LEU A 323 3.76 -13.14 -7.99
C LEU A 323 3.04 -13.25 -6.64
N PHE A 324 1.71 -13.24 -6.64
CA PHE A 324 0.94 -13.34 -5.40
C PHE A 324 1.12 -14.68 -4.70
N LEU A 325 1.36 -15.77 -5.42
CA LEU A 325 1.68 -17.07 -4.84
C LEU A 325 2.94 -16.96 -3.98
N PHE A 326 4.01 -16.34 -4.51
CA PHE A 326 5.24 -16.12 -3.76
C PHE A 326 5.04 -15.16 -2.60
N ILE A 327 4.37 -14.02 -2.80
CA ILE A 327 4.13 -13.06 -1.72
C ILE A 327 3.34 -13.71 -0.57
N LEU A 328 2.23 -14.39 -0.88
CA LEU A 328 1.41 -15.07 0.12
C LEU A 328 2.18 -16.21 0.80
N ALA A 329 3.00 -16.96 0.07
CA ALA A 329 3.84 -18.01 0.66
C ALA A 329 4.92 -17.44 1.60
N LEU A 330 5.56 -16.33 1.25
CA LEU A 330 6.55 -15.65 2.09
C LEU A 330 5.91 -14.98 3.32
N GLU A 331 4.67 -14.52 3.20
CA GLU A 331 3.88 -13.95 4.29
C GLU A 331 3.42 -15.04 5.27
N ASP A 332 2.73 -16.08 4.77
CA ASP A 332 2.22 -17.20 5.59
C ASP A 332 3.35 -18.00 6.25
N SER A 333 4.55 -18.03 5.65
CA SER A 333 5.72 -18.70 6.24
C SER A 333 6.42 -17.90 7.34
N GLY A 334 6.11 -16.61 7.47
CA GLY A 334 6.76 -15.71 8.43
C GLY A 334 8.14 -15.22 7.98
N TYR A 335 8.60 -15.53 6.75
CA TYR A 335 9.87 -15.04 6.20
C TYR A 335 9.83 -13.54 5.91
N LEU A 336 8.70 -13.04 5.40
CA LEU A 336 8.56 -11.64 4.96
C LEU A 336 8.87 -10.60 6.08
N PRO A 337 8.39 -10.75 7.33
CA PRO A 337 8.82 -9.93 8.46
C PRO A 337 10.34 -9.92 8.72
N ARG A 338 11.04 -11.06 8.55
CA ARG A 338 12.50 -11.15 8.73
C ARG A 338 13.24 -10.40 7.63
N ALA A 339 12.80 -10.58 6.38
CA ALA A 339 13.34 -9.83 5.25
C ALA A 339 13.18 -8.31 5.45
N ALA A 340 12.03 -7.87 5.95
CA ALA A 340 11.79 -6.47 6.29
C ALA A 340 12.73 -5.98 7.41
N PHE A 341 12.97 -6.79 8.44
CA PHE A 341 13.92 -6.47 9.51
C PHE A 341 15.36 -6.32 8.99
N LEU A 342 15.82 -7.23 8.13
CA LEU A 342 17.16 -7.18 7.53
C LEU A 342 17.37 -5.88 6.73
N LEU A 343 16.34 -5.44 6.02
CA LEU A 343 16.37 -4.24 5.19
C LEU A 343 16.06 -2.95 5.94
N ASP A 344 15.59 -3.02 7.19
CA ASP A 344 15.27 -1.84 8.00
C ASP A 344 16.47 -0.89 8.11
N ARG A 345 17.68 -1.45 8.23
CA ARG A 345 18.91 -0.64 8.27
C ARG A 345 19.18 0.12 6.96
N ILE A 346 18.88 -0.48 5.81
CA ILE A 346 19.09 0.13 4.50
C ILE A 346 18.00 1.17 4.22
N MET A 347 16.74 0.82 4.50
CA MET A 347 15.58 1.69 4.35
C MET A 347 15.64 2.89 5.32
N GLY A 348 16.11 2.68 6.55
CA GLY A 348 16.25 3.73 7.56
C GLY A 348 17.22 4.85 7.15
N LYS A 349 18.23 4.56 6.33
CA LYS A 349 19.14 5.59 5.78
C LYS A 349 18.37 6.61 4.94
N VAL A 350 17.45 6.15 4.10
CA VAL A 350 16.59 7.01 3.27
C VAL A 350 15.33 7.50 3.98
N GLY A 351 15.14 7.14 5.25
CA GLY A 351 14.02 7.61 6.07
C GLY A 351 12.72 6.83 5.87
N LEU A 352 12.81 5.57 5.43
CA LEU A 352 11.68 4.65 5.32
C LEU A 352 11.83 3.52 6.35
N SER A 353 10.71 3.03 6.87
CA SER A 353 10.69 1.77 7.63
C SER A 353 10.98 0.56 6.74
N GLY A 354 11.57 -0.50 7.30
CA GLY A 354 11.79 -1.78 6.62
C GLY A 354 10.51 -2.42 6.06
N ARG A 355 9.34 -2.09 6.61
CA ARG A 355 8.02 -2.51 6.08
C ARG A 355 7.74 -1.96 4.69
N SER A 356 8.36 -0.84 4.31
CA SER A 356 8.22 -0.23 2.99
C SER A 356 8.81 -1.10 1.88
N PHE A 357 9.75 -1.98 2.20
CA PHE A 357 10.33 -2.92 1.24
C PHE A 357 9.28 -3.87 0.65
N ILE A 358 8.33 -4.33 1.45
CA ILE A 358 7.33 -5.33 1.04
C ILE A 358 6.51 -4.80 -0.17
N PRO A 359 5.89 -3.59 -0.09
CA PRO A 359 5.28 -2.92 -1.24
C PRO A 359 6.21 -2.69 -2.42
N LEU A 360 7.45 -2.26 -2.18
CA LEU A 360 8.39 -1.90 -3.24
C LEU A 360 8.83 -3.12 -4.04
N LEU A 361 9.04 -4.25 -3.36
CA LEU A 361 9.33 -5.51 -4.01
C LEU A 361 8.19 -5.94 -4.94
N SER A 362 6.96 -5.89 -4.44
CA SER A 362 5.76 -6.19 -5.25
C SER A 362 5.63 -5.25 -6.47
N SER A 363 6.12 -4.01 -6.34
CA SER A 363 6.04 -3.00 -7.39
C SER A 363 6.92 -3.29 -8.62
N PHE A 364 7.99 -4.10 -8.49
CA PHE A 364 8.80 -4.55 -9.63
C PHE A 364 8.07 -5.51 -10.57
N ALA A 365 7.08 -6.23 -10.07
CA ALA A 365 6.19 -6.98 -10.93
C ALA A 365 5.08 -6.05 -11.43
N CYS A 366 4.35 -5.41 -10.50
CA CYS A 366 3.34 -4.41 -10.85
C CYS A 366 3.15 -3.39 -9.72
N ALA A 367 3.12 -2.11 -10.08
CA ALA A 367 2.93 -1.02 -9.10
C ALA A 367 1.56 -1.08 -8.41
N VAL A 368 0.51 -1.58 -9.06
CA VAL A 368 -0.86 -1.65 -8.50
C VAL A 368 -0.92 -2.47 -7.18
N PRO A 369 -0.54 -3.76 -7.16
CA PRO A 369 -0.53 -4.54 -5.94
C PRO A 369 0.48 -4.02 -4.91
N GLY A 370 1.63 -3.49 -5.36
CA GLY A 370 2.60 -2.84 -4.49
C GLY A 370 2.01 -1.65 -3.73
N ILE A 371 1.34 -0.73 -4.44
CA ILE A 371 0.64 0.42 -3.85
C ILE A 371 -0.42 -0.04 -2.83
N MET A 372 -1.20 -1.08 -3.14
CA MET A 372 -2.20 -1.61 -2.22
C MET A 372 -1.58 -2.27 -0.96
N ALA A 373 -0.41 -2.90 -1.09
CA ALA A 373 0.31 -3.51 0.01
C ALA A 373 0.86 -2.50 1.03
N THR A 374 0.93 -1.21 0.67
CA THR A 374 1.39 -0.13 1.56
C THR A 374 0.52 0.06 2.80
N ARG A 375 -0.67 -0.57 2.86
CA ARG A 375 -1.53 -0.60 4.05
C ARG A 375 -0.89 -1.26 5.28
N SER A 376 0.14 -2.06 5.08
CA SER A 376 0.93 -2.63 6.18
C SER A 376 1.85 -1.59 6.87
N ILE A 377 2.04 -0.43 6.26
CA ILE A 377 2.86 0.67 6.78
C ILE A 377 1.97 1.57 7.65
N THR A 378 2.31 1.65 8.94
CA THR A 378 1.53 2.38 9.95
C THR A 378 1.73 3.90 9.88
N SER A 379 2.95 4.35 9.60
CA SER A 379 3.27 5.77 9.39
C SER A 379 2.66 6.26 8.08
N TRP A 380 1.78 7.27 8.15
CA TRP A 380 1.20 7.87 6.95
C TRP A 380 2.28 8.49 6.04
N ARG A 381 3.34 9.08 6.63
CA ARG A 381 4.46 9.65 5.86
C ARG A 381 5.17 8.56 5.07
N ASP A 382 5.60 7.49 5.73
CA ASP A 382 6.31 6.37 5.10
C ASP A 382 5.44 5.71 4.04
N ARG A 383 4.14 5.52 4.36
CA ARG A 383 3.16 4.98 3.43
C ARG A 383 3.05 5.85 2.19
N LEU A 384 2.89 7.16 2.35
CA LEU A 384 2.77 8.07 1.23
C LEU A 384 4.06 8.11 0.39
N VAL A 385 5.24 8.22 1.01
CA VAL A 385 6.51 8.20 0.27
C VAL A 385 6.67 6.89 -0.50
N THR A 386 6.32 5.76 0.12
CA THR A 386 6.34 4.44 -0.53
C THR A 386 5.39 4.37 -1.72
N ILE A 387 4.16 4.88 -1.59
CA ILE A 387 3.20 4.98 -2.70
C ILE A 387 3.76 5.81 -3.85
N MET A 388 4.44 6.92 -3.54
CA MET A 388 5.01 7.81 -4.56
C MET A 388 6.19 7.13 -5.27
N ILE A 389 7.12 6.49 -4.56
CA ILE A 389 8.32 5.90 -5.18
C ILE A 389 8.10 4.50 -5.80
N ALA A 390 7.06 3.75 -5.39
CA ALA A 390 6.71 2.45 -5.99
C ALA A 390 6.71 2.45 -7.54
N PRO A 391 6.14 3.47 -8.20
CA PRO A 391 6.28 3.79 -9.62
C PRO A 391 7.66 3.74 -10.26
N LEU A 392 8.71 4.06 -9.49
CA LEU A 392 10.08 4.13 -9.97
C LEU A 392 10.73 2.74 -10.03
N MET A 393 10.10 1.73 -9.42
CA MET A 393 10.45 0.34 -9.65
C MET A 393 10.03 -0.06 -11.06
N THR A 394 10.99 -0.54 -11.85
CA THR A 394 10.73 -1.00 -13.20
C THR A 394 9.81 -2.22 -13.16
N CYS A 395 8.55 -2.03 -13.58
CA CYS A 395 7.57 -3.10 -13.68
C CYS A 395 7.78 -3.97 -14.93
N SER A 396 7.30 -5.22 -14.91
CA SER A 396 7.46 -6.18 -16.01
C SER A 396 6.94 -5.65 -17.36
N ALA A 397 5.87 -4.86 -17.35
CA ALA A 397 5.26 -4.27 -18.55
C ALA A 397 6.19 -3.29 -19.32
N ARG A 398 7.34 -2.90 -18.76
CA ARG A 398 8.35 -2.09 -19.47
C ARG A 398 9.32 -2.92 -20.30
N LEU A 399 9.39 -4.23 -20.04
CA LEU A 399 10.38 -5.10 -20.65
C LEU A 399 10.26 -5.23 -22.17
N PRO A 400 9.06 -5.31 -22.79
CA PRO A 400 8.97 -5.37 -24.25
C PRO A 400 9.61 -4.15 -24.93
N VAL A 401 9.37 -2.96 -24.38
CA VAL A 401 9.98 -1.71 -24.87
C VAL A 401 11.49 -1.72 -24.67
N TYR A 402 11.97 -2.15 -23.49
CA TYR A 402 13.41 -2.26 -23.24
C TYR A 402 14.07 -3.28 -24.15
N ALA A 403 13.46 -4.45 -24.33
CA ALA A 403 13.97 -5.50 -25.20
C ALA A 403 14.08 -5.00 -26.65
N LEU A 404 13.02 -4.37 -27.18
CA LEU A 404 13.01 -3.78 -28.53
C LEU A 404 14.11 -2.72 -28.70
N LEU A 405 14.22 -1.75 -27.79
CA LEU A 405 15.19 -0.66 -27.92
C LEU A 405 16.62 -1.15 -27.70
N ILE A 406 16.84 -2.07 -26.77
CA ILE A 406 18.17 -2.63 -26.50
C ILE A 406 18.61 -3.52 -27.68
N SER A 407 17.74 -4.38 -28.21
CA SER A 407 18.10 -5.24 -29.34
C SER A 407 18.34 -4.44 -30.63
N ALA A 408 17.57 -3.36 -30.85
CA ALA A 408 17.70 -2.53 -32.05
C ALA A 408 18.95 -1.63 -32.04
N PHE A 409 19.36 -1.09 -30.88
CA PHE A 409 20.39 -0.05 -30.81
C PHE A 409 21.68 -0.45 -30.08
N ILE A 410 21.65 -1.49 -29.22
CA ILE A 410 22.81 -1.92 -28.44
C ILE A 410 23.41 -3.18 -29.09
N PRO A 411 24.69 -3.14 -29.51
CA PRO A 411 25.29 -4.26 -30.21
C PRO A 411 25.46 -5.47 -29.29
N GLU A 412 25.22 -6.67 -29.83
CA GLU A 412 25.50 -7.94 -29.16
C GLU A 412 27.01 -8.14 -29.02
N ARG A 413 27.58 -7.68 -27.91
CA ARG A 413 28.99 -7.84 -27.58
C ARG A 413 29.15 -8.43 -26.20
N THR A 414 30.11 -9.35 -26.07
CA THR A 414 30.54 -9.86 -24.77
C THR A 414 31.52 -8.89 -24.12
N VAL A 415 31.21 -8.48 -22.89
CA VAL A 415 32.02 -7.62 -22.04
C VAL A 415 32.75 -8.51 -21.03
N GLY A 416 34.09 -8.46 -21.04
CA GLY A 416 34.92 -9.25 -20.10
C GLY A 416 34.82 -10.76 -20.28
N GLY A 417 34.38 -11.25 -21.45
CA GLY A 417 34.29 -12.68 -21.79
C GLY A 417 33.13 -13.46 -21.14
N ILE A 418 32.37 -12.84 -20.23
CA ILE A 418 31.32 -13.51 -19.44
C ILE A 418 29.95 -12.83 -19.58
N PHE A 419 29.91 -11.50 -19.71
CA PHE A 419 28.67 -10.73 -19.66
C PHE A 419 28.24 -10.22 -21.04
N ASN A 420 26.94 -10.26 -21.34
CA ASN A 420 26.39 -9.65 -22.56
C ASN A 420 26.11 -8.15 -22.31
N LEU A 421 26.55 -7.27 -23.22
CA LEU A 421 26.33 -5.82 -23.14
C LEU A 421 24.85 -5.43 -23.03
N GLN A 422 23.96 -6.08 -23.80
CA GLN A 422 22.52 -5.84 -23.73
C GLN A 422 21.96 -6.16 -22.34
N GLY A 423 22.40 -7.27 -21.76
CA GLY A 423 22.06 -7.66 -20.39
C GLY A 423 22.57 -6.67 -19.34
N LEU A 424 23.78 -6.12 -19.54
CA LEU A 424 24.35 -5.08 -18.67
C LEU A 424 23.57 -3.76 -18.77
N VAL A 425 23.12 -3.36 -19.97
CA VAL A 425 22.27 -2.17 -20.14
C VAL A 425 20.94 -2.38 -19.41
N LEU A 426 20.29 -3.53 -19.61
CA LEU A 426 19.05 -3.85 -18.89
C LEU A 426 19.24 -3.80 -17.37
N PHE A 427 20.32 -4.43 -16.87
CA PHE A 427 20.67 -4.39 -15.45
C PHE A 427 20.88 -2.95 -14.95
N ALA A 428 21.60 -2.11 -15.70
CA ALA A 428 21.82 -0.72 -15.36
C ALA A 428 20.51 0.08 -15.27
N LEU A 429 19.54 -0.17 -16.17
CA LEU A 429 18.22 0.47 -16.12
C LEU A 429 17.44 0.08 -14.85
N TYR A 430 17.51 -1.19 -14.42
CA TYR A 430 16.89 -1.63 -13.17
C TYR A 430 17.53 -0.98 -11.95
N VAL A 431 18.87 -0.94 -11.90
CA VAL A 431 19.61 -0.28 -10.82
C VAL A 431 19.31 1.22 -10.78
N ALA A 432 19.19 1.88 -11.94
CA ALA A 432 18.82 3.30 -12.03
C ALA A 432 17.43 3.58 -11.45
N GLY A 433 16.44 2.70 -11.72
CA GLY A 433 15.11 2.78 -11.11
C GLY A 433 15.16 2.67 -9.58
N ILE A 434 15.92 1.71 -9.05
CA ILE A 434 16.10 1.55 -7.58
C ILE A 434 16.79 2.76 -6.97
N ALA A 435 17.92 3.17 -7.55
CA ALA A 435 18.73 4.27 -7.06
C ALA A 435 17.93 5.58 -7.04
N SER A 436 17.14 5.84 -8.09
CA SER A 436 16.28 7.00 -8.17
C SER A 436 15.11 6.95 -7.17
N ALA A 437 14.49 5.79 -6.96
CA ALA A 437 13.48 5.61 -5.92
C ALA A 437 14.04 5.97 -4.53
N MET A 438 15.25 5.48 -4.23
CA MET A 438 15.97 5.77 -2.99
C MET A 438 16.35 7.26 -2.88
N ALA A 439 16.75 7.89 -3.98
CA ALA A 439 17.05 9.32 -4.02
C ALA A 439 15.80 10.17 -3.77
N VAL A 440 14.67 9.85 -4.41
CA VAL A 440 13.39 10.55 -4.20
C VAL A 440 12.89 10.38 -2.77
N ALA A 441 13.02 9.18 -2.19
CA ALA A 441 12.72 8.95 -0.77
C ALA A 441 13.61 9.81 0.15
N GLY A 442 14.91 9.88 -0.15
CA GLY A 442 15.86 10.75 0.55
C GLY A 442 15.53 12.24 0.43
N VAL A 443 15.08 12.73 -0.73
CA VAL A 443 14.62 14.11 -0.90
C VAL A 443 13.34 14.37 -0.10
N ALA A 444 12.38 13.43 -0.13
CA ALA A 444 11.17 13.52 0.68
C ALA A 444 11.46 13.52 2.20
N LYS A 445 12.59 12.93 2.62
CA LYS A 445 13.09 13.02 3.99
C LYS A 445 13.47 14.47 4.36
N LEU A 446 14.17 15.17 3.47
CA LEU A 446 14.65 16.54 3.68
C LEU A 446 13.52 17.58 3.77
N VAL A 447 12.45 17.38 3.00
CA VAL A 447 11.33 18.34 2.93
C VAL A 447 10.35 18.20 4.11
N GLY A 448 10.26 17.02 4.73
CA GLY A 448 9.34 16.76 5.84
C GLY A 448 10.00 16.90 7.22
N ARG A 449 9.41 17.70 8.12
CA ARG A 449 9.77 17.76 9.56
C ARG A 449 9.74 16.34 10.16
N SER A 450 10.91 15.77 10.44
CA SER A 450 11.03 14.41 11.00
C SER A 450 10.65 14.37 12.48
N ALA A 451 9.62 13.58 12.80
CA ALA A 451 9.70 12.76 14.00
C ALA A 451 10.87 11.78 13.78
N GLY A 452 11.72 11.59 14.80
CA GLY A 452 12.94 10.78 14.70
C GLY A 452 12.70 9.34 14.23
N PRO A 453 13.75 8.59 13.86
CA PRO A 453 13.62 7.20 13.45
C PRO A 453 12.90 6.40 14.53
N THR A 454 11.69 5.92 14.21
CA THR A 454 10.90 5.10 15.12
C THR A 454 11.55 3.72 15.20
N PRO A 455 11.96 3.24 16.38
CA PRO A 455 12.46 1.88 16.50
C PRO A 455 11.35 0.91 16.08
N LEU A 456 11.63 0.09 15.06
CA LEU A 456 10.71 -0.94 14.59
C LEU A 456 10.58 -2.02 15.67
N LEU A 457 9.56 -1.91 16.52
CA LEU A 457 9.19 -3.00 17.42
C LEU A 457 8.33 -3.99 16.63
N MET A 458 8.92 -5.08 16.17
CA MET A 458 8.24 -6.12 15.40
C MET A 458 8.32 -7.43 16.16
N GLU A 459 7.17 -7.97 16.56
CA GLU A 459 7.10 -9.36 16.98
C GLU A 459 7.28 -10.23 15.74
N LEU A 460 8.30 -11.08 15.75
CA LEU A 460 8.59 -12.01 14.66
C LEU A 460 7.64 -13.21 14.80
N PRO A 461 6.68 -13.43 13.87
CA PRO A 461 5.75 -14.56 13.97
C PRO A 461 6.49 -15.90 13.88
N SER A 462 6.01 -16.98 14.49
CA SER A 462 6.69 -18.28 14.36
C SER A 462 6.75 -18.78 12.91
N TYR A 463 7.78 -19.56 12.56
CA TYR A 463 7.85 -20.19 11.23
C TYR A 463 6.72 -21.20 11.06
N ARG A 464 6.03 -21.14 9.92
CA ARG A 464 4.94 -22.06 9.57
C ARG A 464 5.06 -22.48 8.12
N TRP A 465 4.54 -23.66 7.80
CA TRP A 465 4.37 -24.04 6.41
C TRP A 465 3.13 -23.34 5.84
N PRO A 466 3.21 -22.70 4.67
CA PRO A 466 2.07 -22.04 4.06
C PRO A 466 1.01 -23.08 3.68
N SER A 467 -0.25 -22.82 4.04
CA SER A 467 -1.31 -23.80 3.79
C SER A 467 -1.78 -23.72 2.33
N PRO A 468 -1.81 -24.83 1.56
CA PRO A 468 -2.21 -24.79 0.15
C PRO A 468 -3.61 -24.22 -0.07
N ARG A 469 -4.52 -24.43 0.91
CA ARG A 469 -5.88 -23.89 0.89
C ARG A 469 -5.91 -22.37 1.06
N SER A 470 -5.11 -21.81 1.99
CA SER A 470 -4.96 -20.35 2.15
C SER A 470 -4.42 -19.74 0.87
N LEU A 471 -3.35 -20.33 0.31
CA LEU A 471 -2.76 -19.87 -0.95
C LEU A 471 -3.78 -19.87 -2.09
N ALA A 472 -4.51 -20.98 -2.30
CA ALA A 472 -5.49 -21.08 -3.38
C ALA A 472 -6.64 -20.06 -3.24
N LEU A 473 -7.19 -19.90 -2.03
CA LEU A 473 -8.24 -18.91 -1.76
C LEU A 473 -7.73 -17.48 -1.95
N GLY A 474 -6.54 -17.17 -1.41
CA GLY A 474 -5.89 -15.88 -1.59
C GLY A 474 -5.66 -15.56 -3.07
N LEU A 475 -5.13 -16.52 -3.84
CA LEU A 475 -4.94 -16.36 -5.29
C LEU A 475 -6.25 -16.12 -6.04
N TYR A 476 -7.31 -16.87 -5.72
CA TYR A 476 -8.63 -16.68 -6.31
C TYR A 476 -9.18 -15.28 -6.03
N GLU A 477 -9.09 -14.81 -4.79
CA GLU A 477 -9.49 -13.45 -4.43
C GLU A 477 -8.71 -12.40 -5.21
N ARG A 478 -7.38 -12.56 -5.36
CA ARG A 478 -6.54 -11.64 -6.16
C ARG A 478 -6.93 -11.65 -7.64
N ALA A 479 -7.18 -12.83 -8.23
CA ALA A 479 -7.68 -12.95 -9.60
C ALA A 479 -9.00 -12.21 -9.78
N MET A 480 -9.98 -12.46 -8.90
CA MET A 480 -11.31 -11.86 -9.02
C MET A 480 -11.29 -10.35 -8.80
N ILE A 481 -10.47 -9.86 -7.87
CA ILE A 481 -10.24 -8.43 -7.67
C ILE A 481 -9.65 -7.81 -8.94
N PHE A 482 -8.63 -8.43 -9.53
CA PHE A 482 -7.99 -7.95 -10.75
C PHE A 482 -8.98 -7.91 -11.92
N LEU A 483 -9.67 -9.03 -12.21
CA LEU A 483 -10.62 -9.12 -13.32
C LEU A 483 -11.79 -8.13 -13.19
N ARG A 484 -12.43 -8.06 -12.01
CA ARG A 484 -13.62 -7.21 -11.83
C ARG A 484 -13.30 -5.73 -11.68
N ARG A 485 -12.20 -5.38 -11.02
CA ARG A 485 -11.89 -3.97 -10.71
C ARG A 485 -10.90 -3.35 -11.68
N VAL A 486 -9.85 -4.06 -12.05
CA VAL A 486 -8.80 -3.54 -12.94
C VAL A 486 -9.18 -3.83 -14.40
N GLY A 487 -9.65 -5.05 -14.69
CA GLY A 487 -10.07 -5.45 -16.03
C GLY A 487 -11.12 -4.54 -16.65
N GLY A 488 -12.15 -4.15 -15.89
CA GLY A 488 -13.18 -3.22 -16.39
C GLY A 488 -12.64 -1.82 -16.74
N ILE A 489 -11.65 -1.33 -15.99
CA ILE A 489 -11.00 -0.04 -16.29
C ILE A 489 -10.15 -0.16 -17.56
N ILE A 490 -9.34 -1.21 -17.66
CA ILE A 490 -8.49 -1.46 -18.84
C ILE A 490 -9.35 -1.58 -20.09
N LEU A 491 -10.40 -2.42 -20.06
CA LEU A 491 -11.31 -2.59 -21.20
C LEU A 491 -11.94 -1.26 -21.64
N THR A 492 -12.43 -0.46 -20.69
CA THR A 492 -13.01 0.85 -21.00
C THR A 492 -11.99 1.77 -21.64
N VAL A 493 -10.76 1.80 -21.13
CA VAL A 493 -9.67 2.59 -21.68
C VAL A 493 -9.25 2.10 -23.05
N SER A 494 -9.17 0.77 -23.28
CA SER A 494 -8.87 0.18 -24.58
C SER A 494 -9.90 0.57 -25.64
N ILE A 495 -11.19 0.55 -25.29
CA ILE A 495 -12.27 1.00 -26.20
C ILE A 495 -12.13 2.50 -26.51
N VAL A 496 -11.84 3.32 -25.51
CA VAL A 496 -11.63 4.76 -25.71
C VAL A 496 -10.39 5.03 -26.56
N LEU A 497 -9.29 4.32 -26.32
CA LEU A 497 -8.06 4.44 -27.10
C LEU A 497 -8.26 3.99 -28.55
N TRP A 498 -8.95 2.87 -28.76
CA TRP A 498 -9.36 2.41 -30.08
C TRP A 498 -10.14 3.53 -30.80
N PHE A 499 -11.15 4.11 -30.15
CA PHE A 499 -11.92 5.21 -30.73
C PHE A 499 -11.03 6.42 -31.09
N LEU A 500 -10.12 6.82 -30.19
CA LEU A 500 -9.21 7.93 -30.43
C LEU A 500 -8.19 7.64 -31.53
N ALA A 501 -7.77 6.38 -31.71
CA ALA A 501 -6.80 5.97 -32.71
C ALA A 501 -7.43 5.71 -34.08
N SER A 502 -8.72 5.33 -34.13
CA SER A 502 -9.44 5.01 -35.38
C SER A 502 -10.20 6.20 -35.98
N TYR A 503 -10.58 7.20 -35.16
CA TYR A 503 -11.39 8.33 -35.63
C TYR A 503 -10.70 9.68 -35.46
N PRO A 504 -10.89 10.63 -36.41
CA PRO A 504 -11.53 10.44 -37.72
C PRO A 504 -10.67 9.63 -38.71
N ALA A 505 -11.34 8.96 -39.64
CA ALA A 505 -10.68 8.22 -40.72
C ALA A 505 -9.90 9.18 -41.65
N PRO A 506 -8.81 8.70 -42.29
CA PRO A 506 -8.05 9.50 -43.25
C PRO A 506 -8.93 9.91 -44.45
N PRO A 507 -8.74 11.10 -45.04
CA PRO A 507 -9.37 11.46 -46.30
C PRO A 507 -8.96 10.53 -47.45
N ASP A 508 -9.82 10.36 -48.46
CA ASP A 508 -9.52 9.55 -49.63
C ASP A 508 -8.31 10.12 -50.41
N GLY A 509 -7.34 9.24 -50.75
CA GLY A 509 -6.20 9.58 -51.62
C GLY A 509 -4.91 10.02 -50.92
N VAL A 510 -4.77 9.83 -49.60
CA VAL A 510 -3.58 10.22 -48.84
C VAL A 510 -2.66 9.02 -48.57
N THR A 511 -1.34 9.23 -48.70
CA THR A 511 -0.29 8.18 -48.55
C THR A 511 0.29 8.07 -47.14
N GLU A 512 -0.08 8.97 -46.22
CA GLU A 512 0.41 8.96 -44.85
C GLU A 512 -0.35 7.94 -43.98
N ALA A 513 0.26 7.49 -42.88
CA ALA A 513 -0.34 6.52 -41.97
C ALA A 513 -1.69 7.02 -41.41
N ALA A 514 -2.74 6.19 -41.51
CA ALA A 514 -4.12 6.52 -41.12
C ALA A 514 -4.23 7.08 -39.69
N ILE A 515 -3.39 6.59 -38.77
CA ILE A 515 -3.38 7.02 -37.37
C ILE A 515 -3.04 8.51 -37.20
N ARG A 516 -2.35 9.14 -38.15
CA ARG A 516 -1.97 10.57 -38.06
C ARG A 516 -3.19 11.51 -38.10
N TYR A 517 -4.26 11.11 -38.79
CA TYR A 517 -5.50 11.89 -38.92
C TYR A 517 -6.43 11.76 -37.72
N SER A 518 -6.26 10.67 -36.97
CA SER A 518 -7.05 10.34 -35.78
C SER A 518 -6.88 11.38 -34.65
N PHE A 519 -7.78 11.37 -33.67
CA PHE A 519 -7.65 12.21 -32.48
C PHE A 519 -6.35 11.92 -31.73
N ALA A 520 -5.94 10.65 -31.63
CA ALA A 520 -4.66 10.25 -31.06
C ALA A 520 -3.49 10.84 -31.85
N GLY A 521 -3.57 10.84 -33.18
CA GLY A 521 -2.59 11.46 -34.07
C GLY A 521 -2.45 12.97 -33.86
N ARG A 522 -3.57 13.69 -33.73
CA ARG A 522 -3.58 15.13 -33.44
C ARG A 522 -2.98 15.46 -32.07
N ILE A 523 -3.32 14.67 -31.04
CA ILE A 523 -2.75 14.82 -29.70
C ILE A 523 -1.24 14.54 -29.75
N GLY A 524 -0.81 13.50 -30.46
CA GLY A 524 0.61 13.17 -30.65
C GLY A 524 1.39 14.27 -31.36
N GLY A 525 0.82 14.90 -32.40
CA GLY A 525 1.45 16.05 -33.07
C GLY A 525 1.61 17.27 -32.16
N TRP A 526 0.66 17.51 -31.25
CA TRP A 526 0.84 18.57 -30.24
C TRP A 526 1.90 18.20 -29.19
N LEU A 527 1.93 16.93 -28.77
CA LEU A 527 2.95 16.42 -27.85
C LEU A 527 4.36 16.45 -28.45
N GLU A 528 4.51 16.25 -29.77
CA GLU A 528 5.79 16.33 -30.47
C GLU A 528 6.49 17.67 -30.21
N VAL A 529 5.77 18.80 -30.21
CA VAL A 529 6.38 20.11 -29.94
C VAL A 529 7.07 20.16 -28.57
N VAL A 530 6.46 19.50 -27.57
CA VAL A 530 6.99 19.44 -26.21
C VAL A 530 8.13 18.41 -26.11
N LEU A 531 8.05 17.32 -26.86
CA LEU A 531 8.96 16.17 -26.76
C LEU A 531 10.13 16.20 -27.78
N ALA A 532 10.08 17.04 -28.81
CA ALA A 532 11.16 17.23 -29.77
C ALA A 532 12.50 17.65 -29.11
N PRO A 533 12.53 18.51 -28.07
CA PRO A 533 13.78 18.87 -27.38
C PRO A 533 14.50 17.70 -26.68
N ILE A 534 13.79 16.60 -26.40
CA ILE A 534 14.34 15.37 -25.83
C ILE A 534 14.58 14.28 -26.89
N GLY A 535 14.45 14.63 -28.18
CA GLY A 535 14.74 13.75 -29.32
C GLY A 535 13.56 12.92 -29.81
N PHE A 536 12.34 13.15 -29.33
CA PHE A 536 11.18 12.35 -29.76
C PHE A 536 10.52 12.94 -30.99
N ASN A 537 10.29 12.09 -31.99
CA ASN A 537 9.53 12.40 -33.19
C ASN A 537 8.03 12.19 -32.97
N TRP A 538 7.22 12.58 -33.96
CA TRP A 538 5.78 12.36 -33.95
C TRP A 538 5.38 10.89 -33.75
N GLN A 539 6.15 9.92 -34.26
CA GLN A 539 5.84 8.49 -34.09
C GLN A 539 5.92 8.07 -32.63
N ILE A 540 6.99 8.46 -31.94
CA ILE A 540 7.16 8.22 -30.50
C ILE A 540 6.07 8.98 -29.73
N ALA A 541 5.79 10.24 -30.08
CA ALA A 541 4.79 11.05 -29.40
C ALA A 541 3.37 10.45 -29.49
N ILE A 542 2.98 9.90 -30.65
CA ILE A 542 1.70 9.19 -30.80
C ILE A 542 1.70 7.90 -29.99
N ALA A 543 2.76 7.08 -30.08
CA ALA A 543 2.82 5.78 -29.38
C ALA A 543 2.87 5.92 -27.85
N LEU A 544 3.39 7.05 -27.33
CA LEU A 544 3.41 7.33 -25.89
C LEU A 544 2.01 7.53 -25.29
N VAL A 545 1.02 7.99 -26.06
CA VAL A 545 -0.34 8.22 -25.55
C VAL A 545 -1.01 6.92 -25.08
N PRO A 546 -1.15 5.87 -25.91
CA PRO A 546 -1.63 4.58 -25.46
C PRO A 546 -0.62 3.90 -24.51
N GLY A 547 0.69 4.11 -24.70
CA GLY A 547 1.74 3.62 -23.80
C GLY A 547 1.62 4.14 -22.35
N MET A 548 1.10 5.36 -22.16
CA MET A 548 0.82 5.94 -20.85
C MET A 548 -0.42 5.34 -20.19
N ALA A 549 -1.37 4.82 -20.99
CA ALA A 549 -2.51 4.10 -20.46
C ALA A 549 -2.13 2.69 -20.00
N ALA A 550 -1.38 1.97 -20.86
CA ALA A 550 -0.85 0.63 -20.65
C ALA A 550 0.52 0.53 -21.34
N ARG A 551 1.57 0.17 -20.60
CA ARG A 551 2.97 0.31 -21.06
C ARG A 551 3.35 -0.73 -22.10
N GLU A 552 2.81 -1.92 -21.93
CA GLU A 552 2.87 -3.05 -22.85
C GLU A 552 2.36 -2.68 -24.25
N VAL A 553 1.33 -1.82 -24.34
CA VAL A 553 0.73 -1.38 -25.61
C VAL A 553 1.65 -0.44 -26.38
N ALA A 554 2.74 0.08 -25.78
CA ALA A 554 3.62 1.01 -26.46
C ALA A 554 4.28 0.40 -27.72
N VAL A 555 4.69 -0.87 -27.67
CA VAL A 555 5.30 -1.56 -28.83
C VAL A 555 4.26 -1.79 -29.92
N SER A 556 3.09 -2.32 -29.55
CA SER A 556 1.95 -2.52 -30.47
C SER A 556 1.53 -1.20 -31.13
N ALA A 557 1.43 -0.10 -30.37
CA ALA A 557 1.11 1.22 -30.87
C ALA A 557 2.18 1.75 -31.85
N MET A 558 3.47 1.49 -31.59
CA MET A 558 4.52 1.79 -32.57
C MET A 558 4.35 0.95 -33.85
N GLY A 559 4.00 -0.34 -33.73
CA GLY A 559 3.61 -1.21 -34.85
C GLY A 559 2.55 -0.58 -35.74
N THR A 560 1.46 -0.11 -35.13
CA THR A 560 0.37 0.57 -35.86
C THR A 560 0.83 1.85 -36.55
N VAL A 561 1.69 2.65 -35.91
CA VAL A 561 2.21 3.90 -36.48
C VAL A 561 3.07 3.64 -37.72
N TYR A 562 3.86 2.56 -37.73
CA TYR A 562 4.64 2.13 -38.89
C TYR A 562 3.83 1.29 -39.90
N ALA A 563 2.51 1.19 -39.72
CA ALA A 563 1.60 0.39 -40.55
C ALA A 563 2.03 -1.09 -40.67
N LEU A 564 2.60 -1.63 -39.60
CA LEU A 564 2.98 -3.03 -39.51
C LEU A 564 1.82 -3.84 -38.92
N SER A 565 1.58 -5.02 -39.50
CA SER A 565 0.59 -5.97 -39.02
C SER A 565 1.30 -7.29 -38.69
N ALA A 566 1.28 -7.71 -37.42
CA ALA A 566 1.65 -9.08 -37.04
C ALA A 566 0.72 -9.63 -35.97
N ALA A 567 0.83 -10.95 -35.80
CA ALA A 567 -0.06 -11.75 -34.96
C ALA A 567 0.31 -11.73 -33.46
N SER A 568 1.50 -11.24 -33.09
CA SER A 568 1.95 -11.07 -31.71
C SER A 568 2.88 -9.85 -31.55
N ASP A 569 3.03 -9.37 -30.32
CA ASP A 569 3.91 -8.24 -29.99
C ASP A 569 5.40 -8.56 -30.22
N GLU A 570 5.84 -9.82 -30.07
CA GLU A 570 7.21 -10.25 -30.38
C GLU A 570 7.51 -10.16 -31.88
N ALA A 571 6.58 -10.65 -32.71
CA ALA A 571 6.71 -10.56 -34.16
C ALA A 571 6.69 -9.10 -34.63
N MET A 572 5.93 -8.23 -33.95
CA MET A 572 6.01 -6.78 -34.17
C MET A 572 7.36 -6.22 -33.79
N ALA A 573 7.90 -6.56 -32.63
CA ALA A 573 9.21 -6.07 -32.19
C ALA A 573 10.35 -6.48 -33.15
N GLU A 574 10.31 -7.70 -33.68
CA GLU A 574 11.30 -8.21 -34.65
C GLU A 574 11.25 -7.44 -35.99
N GLN A 575 10.05 -7.11 -36.47
CA GLN A 575 9.87 -6.29 -37.67
C GLN A 575 10.20 -4.80 -37.43
N LEU A 576 9.89 -4.28 -36.24
CA LEU A 576 10.11 -2.88 -35.90
C LEU A 576 11.58 -2.54 -35.73
N GLY A 577 12.36 -3.44 -35.11
CA GLY A 577 13.74 -3.20 -34.70
C GLY A 577 14.63 -2.63 -35.83
N PRO A 578 14.70 -3.27 -37.02
CA PRO A 578 15.47 -2.75 -38.14
C PRO A 578 14.97 -1.39 -38.64
N LEU A 579 13.65 -1.17 -38.69
CA LEU A 579 13.06 0.09 -39.18
C LEU A 579 13.37 1.26 -38.25
N ILE A 580 13.28 1.07 -36.93
CA ILE A 580 13.61 2.11 -35.96
C ILE A 580 15.12 2.38 -35.91
N ALA A 581 15.95 1.34 -36.04
CA ALA A 581 17.41 1.49 -36.06
C ALA A 581 17.90 2.32 -37.26
N HIS A 582 17.21 2.26 -38.40
CA HIS A 582 17.51 3.07 -39.57
C HIS A 582 16.97 4.51 -39.51
N THR A 583 15.90 4.74 -38.75
CA THR A 583 15.19 6.03 -38.74
C THR A 583 15.51 6.90 -37.52
N TRP A 584 15.97 6.32 -36.41
CA TRP A 584 16.28 7.06 -35.18
C TRP A 584 17.79 7.03 -34.88
N SER A 585 18.25 8.06 -34.19
CA SER A 585 19.61 8.08 -33.65
C SER A 585 19.73 7.29 -32.34
N LEU A 586 20.94 6.84 -32.01
CA LEU A 586 21.24 6.18 -30.73
C LEU A 586 20.89 7.11 -29.54
N ALA A 587 21.10 8.41 -29.67
CA ALA A 587 20.70 9.40 -28.67
C ALA A 587 19.19 9.38 -28.40
N THR A 588 18.37 9.22 -29.45
CA THR A 588 16.91 9.12 -29.34
C THR A 588 16.50 7.84 -28.60
N ALA A 589 17.12 6.70 -28.94
CA ALA A 589 16.86 5.44 -28.26
C ALA A 589 17.24 5.47 -26.77
N LEU A 590 18.41 6.02 -26.43
CA LEU A 590 18.83 6.19 -25.04
C LEU A 590 17.92 7.15 -24.26
N SER A 591 17.49 8.25 -24.90
CA SER A 591 16.52 9.19 -24.33
C SER A 591 15.17 8.50 -24.03
N LEU A 592 14.71 7.63 -24.93
CA LEU A 592 13.47 6.87 -24.76
C LEU A 592 13.61 5.80 -23.66
N LEU A 593 14.75 5.11 -23.57
CA LEU A 593 15.04 4.21 -22.44
C LEU A 593 14.97 4.96 -21.09
N ALA A 594 15.62 6.13 -21.01
CA ALA A 594 15.57 6.98 -19.81
C ALA A 594 14.13 7.43 -19.50
N TRP A 595 13.33 7.78 -20.52
CA TRP A 595 11.92 8.12 -20.35
C TRP A 595 11.17 6.98 -19.69
N PHE A 596 11.28 5.75 -20.20
CA PHE A 596 10.56 4.60 -19.68
C PHE A 596 10.98 4.18 -18.27
N VAL A 597 12.19 4.52 -17.80
CA VAL A 597 12.60 4.34 -16.39
C VAL A 597 11.72 5.18 -15.45
N PHE A 598 11.39 6.40 -15.85
CA PHE A 598 10.67 7.38 -15.02
C PHE A 598 9.22 7.61 -15.46
N ALA A 599 8.82 7.01 -16.59
CA ALA A 599 7.62 7.35 -17.31
C ALA A 599 6.40 7.37 -16.38
N PRO A 600 5.45 8.30 -16.62
CA PRO A 600 4.20 8.36 -15.89
C PRO A 600 3.54 6.99 -15.80
N GLN A 601 2.85 6.74 -14.69
CA GLN A 601 2.25 5.44 -14.43
C GLN A 601 1.05 5.15 -15.33
N CYS A 602 0.79 3.85 -15.53
CA CYS A 602 -0.45 3.39 -16.15
C CYS A 602 -1.67 3.88 -15.36
N ILE A 603 -2.81 4.03 -16.05
CA ILE A 603 -4.05 4.56 -15.47
C ILE A 603 -4.51 3.73 -14.27
N SER A 604 -4.28 2.41 -14.31
CA SER A 604 -4.61 1.49 -13.21
C SER A 604 -3.84 1.81 -11.92
N SER A 605 -2.57 2.21 -12.02
CA SER A 605 -1.76 2.63 -10.87
C SER A 605 -2.24 3.97 -10.29
N LEU A 606 -2.59 4.95 -11.14
CA LEU A 606 -3.17 6.21 -10.68
C LEU A 606 -4.51 5.99 -9.97
N ALA A 607 -5.35 5.07 -10.47
CA ALA A 607 -6.58 4.67 -9.82
C ALA A 607 -6.32 4.01 -8.46
N ALA A 608 -5.29 3.17 -8.34
CA ALA A 608 -4.87 2.58 -7.07
C ALA A 608 -4.41 3.66 -6.07
N VAL A 609 -3.58 4.62 -6.50
CA VAL A 609 -3.15 5.75 -5.64
C VAL A 609 -4.34 6.59 -5.20
N ARG A 610 -5.27 6.91 -6.10
CA ARG A 610 -6.48 7.66 -5.76
C ARG A 610 -7.27 6.94 -4.67
N ARG A 611 -7.38 5.62 -4.78
CA ARG A 611 -8.10 4.79 -3.82
C ARG A 611 -7.40 4.73 -2.46
N GLU A 612 -6.09 4.57 -2.44
CA GLU A 612 -5.31 4.48 -1.19
C GLU A 612 -5.15 5.84 -0.49
N THR A 613 -5.21 6.94 -1.24
CA THR A 613 -5.06 8.30 -0.71
C THR A 613 -6.39 9.07 -0.57
N ASN A 614 -7.50 8.46 -0.98
CA ASN A 614 -8.86 9.00 -0.90
C ASN A 614 -9.03 10.40 -1.54
N GLY A 615 -8.30 10.70 -2.61
CA GLY A 615 -8.36 12.01 -3.30
C GLY A 615 -7.52 12.08 -4.57
N TRP A 616 -7.74 13.13 -5.38
CA TRP A 616 -6.98 13.37 -6.64
C TRP A 616 -5.66 14.11 -6.45
N ARG A 617 -5.45 14.74 -5.28
CA ARG A 617 -4.26 15.56 -5.02
C ARG A 617 -2.97 14.77 -5.23
N TYR A 618 -2.87 13.58 -4.65
CA TYR A 618 -1.65 12.76 -4.75
C TYR A 618 -1.46 12.09 -6.11
N PRO A 619 -2.49 11.53 -6.77
CA PRO A 619 -2.36 11.10 -8.17
C PRO A 619 -1.87 12.20 -9.11
N LEU A 620 -2.39 13.43 -8.99
CA LEU A 620 -1.96 14.55 -9.84
C LEU A 620 -0.53 14.98 -9.54
N LEU A 621 -0.17 15.08 -8.25
CA LEU A 621 1.21 15.33 -7.83
C LEU A 621 2.15 14.26 -8.38
N MET A 622 1.74 12.99 -8.29
CA MET A 622 2.49 11.83 -8.74
C MET A 622 2.74 11.87 -10.25
N THR A 623 1.69 12.12 -11.04
CA THR A 623 1.83 12.30 -12.49
C THR A 623 2.75 13.46 -12.83
N GLY A 624 2.58 14.61 -12.16
CA GLY A 624 3.38 15.81 -12.43
C GLY A 624 4.87 15.60 -12.16
N TYR A 625 5.24 15.05 -11.00
CA TYR A 625 6.67 14.87 -10.68
C TYR A 625 7.31 13.74 -11.49
N LEU A 626 6.59 12.64 -11.77
CA LEU A 626 7.12 11.56 -12.61
C LEU A 626 7.35 12.03 -14.05
N PHE A 627 6.41 12.80 -14.60
CA PHE A 627 6.57 13.40 -15.93
C PHE A 627 7.76 14.36 -15.96
N ALA A 628 7.91 15.22 -14.95
CA ALA A 628 9.04 16.12 -14.84
C ALA A 628 10.38 15.36 -14.73
N LEU A 629 10.42 14.29 -13.95
CA LEU A 629 11.59 13.45 -13.78
C LEU A 629 11.95 12.71 -15.08
N ALA A 630 10.96 12.15 -15.77
CA ALA A 630 11.14 11.51 -17.07
C ALA A 630 11.64 12.48 -18.12
N TYR A 631 11.01 13.65 -18.24
CA TYR A 631 11.42 14.68 -19.18
C TYR A 631 12.86 15.16 -18.92
N LEU A 632 13.20 15.44 -17.66
CA LEU A 632 14.54 15.89 -17.28
C LEU A 632 15.60 14.80 -17.54
N ALA A 633 15.32 13.56 -17.16
CA ALA A 633 16.23 12.44 -17.39
C ALA A 633 16.45 12.19 -18.89
N SER A 634 15.39 12.19 -19.69
CA SER A 634 15.47 12.08 -21.15
C SER A 634 16.22 13.26 -21.77
N PHE A 635 15.96 14.49 -21.34
CA PHE A 635 16.67 15.68 -21.82
C PHE A 635 18.18 15.59 -21.55
N ILE A 636 18.56 15.25 -20.31
CA ILE A 636 19.97 15.10 -19.94
C ILE A 636 20.59 13.98 -20.77
N THR A 637 19.95 12.81 -20.85
CA THR A 637 20.47 11.65 -21.59
C THR A 637 20.65 11.98 -23.07
N TYR A 638 19.65 12.61 -23.69
CA TYR A 638 19.69 13.02 -25.10
C TYR A 638 20.84 13.99 -25.38
N ARG A 639 20.95 15.07 -24.58
CA ARG A 639 22.00 16.08 -24.78
C ARG A 639 23.40 15.55 -24.53
N VAL A 640 23.57 14.71 -23.51
CA VAL A 640 24.86 14.04 -23.24
C VAL A 640 25.20 13.08 -24.38
N ALA A 641 24.24 12.29 -24.87
CA ALA A 641 24.48 11.36 -25.98
C ALA A 641 24.85 12.11 -27.27
N LEU A 642 24.17 13.21 -27.59
CA LEU A 642 24.54 14.08 -28.72
C LEU A 642 25.95 14.64 -28.58
N ALA A 643 26.31 15.13 -27.38
CA ALA A 643 27.66 15.67 -27.11
C ALA A 643 28.75 14.60 -27.25
N LEU A 644 28.42 13.33 -27.02
CA LEU A 644 29.30 12.17 -27.20
C LEU A 644 29.30 11.62 -28.65
N GLY A 645 28.58 12.26 -29.58
CA GLY A 645 28.55 11.87 -30.99
C GLY A 645 27.59 10.74 -31.34
N ALA A 646 26.61 10.43 -30.48
CA ALA A 646 25.60 9.38 -30.70
C ALA A 646 24.35 9.89 -31.47
N GLY A 647 24.47 11.04 -32.14
CA GLY A 647 23.38 11.85 -32.68
C GLY A 647 23.16 11.72 -34.17
#